data_AF-A0A3P7DCJ0-F1
#
_entry.id   AF-A0A3P7DCJ0-F1
#
_cell.length_a   1.000
_cell.length_b   1.000
_cell.length_c   1.000
_cell.angle_alpha   90.00
_cell.angle_beta   90.00
_cell.angle_gamma   90.00
#
_symmetry.space_group_name_H-M   'P 1'
#
loop_
_entity.id
_entity.type
_entity.pdbx_description
1 polymer ?
#
loop_
_entity_poly.entity_id
_entity_poly.type
_entity_poly.pdbx_seq_one_letter_code
_entity_poly.pdbx_strand_id
1 'polypeptide(L)'
;MIGRIKIFYVIEGISMTSVRLKHFITTPIFYANGLSLLMLNFHKFAAPHIGHLYTALLADVSNRWKLLKSGDVNLNNSLFTTGTDEHDLKIQQTATTAGCDPQRYCDDISDKFKDLFRAFGIQPNDFIRTTETRHKEVVRHVWKELDKRGLIQRGKHEGWYSTVDECFYTNDEVKKLDGQTSTVSKITGSVVEWVQEENYVFPLFKYLGAVRNWLSNCDVIRPKVYFPEALQQASVERGLSLSRDRKRVTWGIVVPVDESQTVRCISELLTVSGVFSNKKRSTWPPTCQIVGKDILKFHAVIWPAFLIALDLPLPKRIFVHSHWLVDGVKMSKSVGNVVDPFTASKSLSEEGLRYFLLRQGTPQNDANFTMLKAVSVINTDLINNVGNLLQRSTVEKLNPSQTYPAFHLDSFRNNLLELGEPLIESISCLTEVYEEQFDELMIYKALELLMDVMRQANGFFQFYEPWKELDVRKVRDKRKRTRIMSDEDRPKKRAKKAARHECTVILIDVGANMSREGVETTDMQLAKDTVEWIITRKIFTESIDKFTLMLFGSEVTQNPITTDENIFFYEEEMQQAKIDWLRFIDNEIKPSKSTNGDFLAALIAALDYMRNHLENYPESNITVRNILLVTNLGGFDENVDEECVGAIINGMKALEINFSVVGPSFEKLSKPKDEIISSEESAIKLEGKLSNTMQSFRMEPAERILTDILTQTGGVIYSFSEALPVLQRFVPRKVKVRGQKFYLELGIDFKLPLQMYKKIQPTDFKLATQKYASITDVQLKRKTIYEKCVKDEKVDDGDDNADRVGNLSQGPSSKISKEETIKGYKFGTTIVPYNEEDQKEYGWKPENRCLKLIQFTKRSQILEHYLMDGGACYFIPPALDKSACIAISALVNAMIAEDSVALTRYVYSAASHPRIMCLFPRRSKKGVDMFVGIQLPFYEDFRGLDFPQLNSPTTEPKSDDLKAMHTLVEAMDLTKAHFNSETGQFEESLRPRDVPNPKLQNVCSAMKYRALHPNIPLPAFDDKLLGSLLEPNAFLLKRANESLNYLKANFPIIESPSKEQHVKEVKEEILPGIRIDNSVLPESGKFIKTDEVDV
;
A
#
# COMPACT_ATOMS: atom_id res chain seq x y z
N MET A 1 -35.50 -37.75 -4.26
CA MET A 1 -34.87 -38.65 -5.27
C MET A 1 -33.39 -38.75 -4.95
N ILE A 2 -32.88 -39.97 -4.72
CA ILE A 2 -31.46 -40.44 -4.63
C ILE A 2 -30.63 -39.74 -3.52
N GLY A 3 -30.14 -40.32 -2.41
CA GLY A 3 -29.79 -41.69 -1.97
C GLY A 3 -28.38 -41.62 -1.36
N ARG A 4 -28.11 -41.83 -0.05
CA ARG A 4 -27.78 -43.10 0.66
C ARG A 4 -27.42 -42.73 2.14
N ILE A 5 -28.17 -43.12 3.18
CA ILE A 5 -28.11 -44.36 4.04
C ILE A 5 -26.76 -44.52 4.78
N LYS A 6 -26.64 -44.16 6.08
CA LYS A 6 -26.95 -44.91 7.35
C LYS A 6 -25.96 -46.03 7.71
N ILE A 7 -25.45 -46.02 8.95
CA ILE A 7 -25.71 -47.02 10.01
C ILE A 7 -25.05 -46.58 11.34
N PHE A 8 -25.86 -46.51 12.40
CA PHE A 8 -25.46 -46.49 13.81
C PHE A 8 -25.60 -47.93 14.36
N TYR A 9 -24.74 -48.31 15.31
CA TYR A 9 -25.07 -49.30 16.34
C TYR A 9 -24.50 -48.81 17.68
N VAL A 10 -25.38 -48.72 18.68
CA VAL A 10 -25.08 -48.50 20.10
C VAL A 10 -25.27 -49.83 20.82
N ILE A 11 -24.34 -50.21 21.69
CA ILE A 11 -24.58 -51.12 22.82
C ILE A 11 -23.85 -50.54 24.04
N GLU A 12 -24.61 -50.30 25.10
CA GLU A 12 -24.18 -49.82 26.42
C GLU A 12 -23.55 -50.94 27.27
N GLY A 13 -22.74 -50.52 28.26
CA GLY A 13 -22.51 -51.26 29.50
C GLY A 13 -21.14 -51.91 29.64
N ILE A 14 -20.26 -51.28 30.41
CA ILE A 14 -19.34 -51.85 31.43
C ILE A 14 -18.36 -50.75 31.84
N SER A 15 -18.49 -50.28 33.08
CA SER A 15 -17.56 -49.38 33.75
C SER A 15 -16.35 -50.16 34.27
N MET A 16 -15.15 -49.86 33.74
CA MET A 16 -13.88 -50.09 34.42
C MET A 16 -12.98 -48.88 34.15
N THR A 17 -12.70 -48.13 35.21
CA THR A 17 -11.94 -46.88 35.23
C THR A 17 -10.45 -47.12 34.92
N SER A 18 -10.12 -47.22 33.63
CA SER A 18 -8.76 -46.99 33.12
C SER A 18 -8.65 -45.51 32.75
N VAL A 19 -7.78 -44.78 33.46
CA VAL A 19 -7.49 -43.36 33.18
C VAL A 19 -6.91 -43.25 31.77
N ARG A 20 -7.76 -42.94 30.78
CA ARG A 20 -7.35 -42.63 29.41
C ARG A 20 -6.85 -41.18 29.39
N LEU A 21 -5.55 -40.94 29.13
CA LEU A 21 -5.09 -39.56 28.90
C LEU A 21 -5.82 -39.04 27.66
N LYS A 22 -6.33 -37.82 27.75
CA LYS A 22 -7.18 -37.24 26.69
C LYS A 22 -6.34 -36.68 25.54
N HIS A 23 -5.11 -36.27 25.82
CA HIS A 23 -4.25 -35.58 24.85
C HIS A 23 -2.79 -36.05 24.95
N PHE A 24 -2.12 -36.13 23.80
CA PHE A 24 -0.68 -36.40 23.70
C PHE A 24 -0.03 -35.35 22.79
N ILE A 25 0.81 -34.49 23.37
CA ILE A 25 1.55 -33.43 22.69
C ILE A 25 3.05 -33.74 22.78
N THR A 26 3.76 -33.50 21.68
CA THR A 26 5.20 -33.77 21.61
C THR A 26 5.93 -32.68 20.83
N THR A 27 7.17 -32.41 21.22
CA THR A 27 8.12 -31.60 20.44
C THR A 27 9.08 -32.53 19.66
N PRO A 28 9.91 -32.03 18.74
CA PRO A 28 11.13 -32.73 18.42
C PRO A 28 11.94 -33.00 19.69
N ILE A 29 12.74 -34.06 19.65
CA ILE A 29 13.86 -34.15 20.57
C ILE A 29 14.99 -33.28 20.02
N PHE A 30 15.53 -32.42 20.87
CA PHE A 30 16.48 -31.40 20.45
C PHE A 30 17.87 -32.01 20.30
N TYR A 31 18.53 -31.78 19.16
CA TYR A 31 19.90 -32.25 18.96
C TYR A 31 20.85 -31.67 20.01
N ALA A 32 21.56 -32.55 20.73
CA ALA A 32 22.56 -32.17 21.73
C ALA A 32 23.90 -31.75 21.10
N ASN A 33 23.88 -31.04 19.96
CA ASN A 33 25.08 -30.59 19.27
C ASN A 33 25.54 -29.20 19.76
N GLY A 34 26.85 -28.99 19.85
CA GLY A 34 27.48 -27.69 20.10
C GLY A 34 28.53 -27.41 19.04
N LEU A 35 28.79 -26.13 18.75
CA LEU A 35 29.81 -25.76 17.78
C LEU A 35 31.20 -25.75 18.43
N SER A 36 32.13 -26.48 17.81
CA SER A 36 33.57 -26.43 18.08
C SER A 36 34.23 -25.40 17.15
N LEU A 37 34.58 -24.23 17.68
CA LEU A 37 35.56 -23.33 17.05
C LEU A 37 36.33 -22.62 18.15
N LEU A 38 37.66 -22.62 18.00
CA LEU A 38 38.65 -21.98 18.88
C LEU A 38 38.26 -20.55 19.23
N MET A 39 37.47 -20.37 20.30
CA MET A 39 37.40 -19.13 21.05
C MET A 39 37.17 -19.48 22.52
N LEU A 40 37.97 -18.85 23.38
CA LEU A 40 38.20 -19.02 24.82
C LEU A 40 36.96 -18.98 25.76
N ASN A 41 35.75 -19.29 25.29
CA ASN A 41 34.52 -19.33 26.10
C ASN A 41 33.71 -20.61 25.82
N PHE A 42 34.31 -21.77 26.17
CA PHE A 42 33.77 -23.12 25.94
C PHE A 42 32.35 -23.36 26.50
N HIS A 43 31.87 -22.55 27.44
CA HIS A 43 30.54 -22.72 28.03
C HIS A 43 29.37 -22.12 27.23
N LYS A 44 29.63 -21.17 26.30
CA LYS A 44 28.56 -20.37 25.69
C LYS A 44 27.87 -20.98 24.46
N PHE A 45 28.54 -21.82 23.67
CA PHE A 45 28.07 -22.13 22.31
C PHE A 45 27.26 -23.43 22.15
N ALA A 46 27.15 -24.24 23.20
CA ALA A 46 26.35 -25.48 23.18
C ALA A 46 24.98 -25.33 23.87
N ALA A 47 24.64 -24.15 24.40
CA ALA A 47 23.41 -23.94 25.14
C ALA A 47 22.16 -23.84 24.22
N PRO A 48 20.97 -24.22 24.72
CA PRO A 48 19.73 -24.00 23.98
C PRO A 48 19.46 -22.49 23.79
N HIS A 49 19.16 -22.07 22.57
CA HIS A 49 18.75 -20.70 22.23
C HIS A 49 17.22 -20.49 22.24
N ILE A 50 16.74 -19.25 22.02
CA ILE A 50 15.30 -18.89 22.04
C ILE A 50 14.43 -19.69 21.06
N GLY A 51 15.02 -20.26 20.00
CA GLY A 51 14.31 -21.09 19.03
C GLY A 51 13.82 -22.40 19.65
N HIS A 52 14.67 -23.08 20.43
CA HIS A 52 14.27 -24.27 21.18
C HIS A 52 13.25 -23.93 22.26
N LEU A 53 13.43 -22.79 22.94
CA LEU A 53 12.48 -22.28 23.92
C LEU A 53 11.11 -22.08 23.28
N TYR A 54 11.02 -21.47 22.09
CA TYR A 54 9.75 -21.24 21.40
C TYR A 54 9.00 -22.55 21.09
N THR A 55 9.68 -23.56 20.54
CA THR A 55 9.09 -24.88 20.29
C THR A 55 8.54 -25.50 21.58
N ALA A 56 9.33 -25.47 22.66
CA ALA A 56 8.93 -25.99 23.95
C ALA A 56 7.76 -25.21 24.58
N LEU A 57 7.72 -23.88 24.40
CA LEU A 57 6.63 -23.02 24.87
C LEU A 57 5.33 -23.28 24.14
N LEU A 58 5.36 -23.46 22.81
CA LEU A 58 4.17 -23.83 22.04
C LEU A 58 3.56 -25.14 22.58
N ALA A 59 4.39 -26.12 22.91
CA ALA A 59 3.93 -27.40 23.44
C ALA A 59 3.43 -27.31 24.89
N ASP A 60 4.13 -26.57 25.74
CA ASP A 60 3.71 -26.29 27.13
C ASP A 60 2.36 -25.56 27.17
N VAL A 61 2.21 -24.50 26.35
CA VAL A 61 0.96 -23.74 26.28
C VAL A 61 -0.17 -24.59 25.69
N SER A 62 0.10 -25.38 24.65
CA SER A 62 -0.89 -26.32 24.11
C SER A 62 -1.36 -27.32 25.17
N ASN A 63 -0.42 -27.87 25.96
CA ASN A 63 -0.72 -28.82 27.01
C ASN A 63 -1.56 -28.18 28.12
N ARG A 64 -1.14 -27.01 28.62
CA ARG A 64 -1.87 -26.24 29.63
C ARG A 64 -3.25 -25.84 29.15
N TRP A 65 -3.37 -25.42 27.90
CA TRP A 65 -4.64 -25.05 27.30
C TRP A 65 -5.61 -26.23 27.26
N LYS A 66 -5.15 -27.42 26.84
CA LYS A 66 -5.98 -28.63 26.84
C LYS A 66 -6.40 -29.04 28.26
N LEU A 67 -5.49 -28.95 29.23
CA LEU A 67 -5.80 -29.20 30.64
C LEU A 67 -6.85 -28.22 31.16
N LEU A 68 -6.64 -26.91 30.93
CA LEU A 68 -7.56 -25.84 31.29
C LEU A 68 -8.96 -26.05 30.71
N LYS A 69 -9.06 -26.32 29.39
CA LYS A 69 -10.33 -26.57 28.69
C LYS A 69 -11.05 -27.82 29.17
N SER A 70 -10.29 -28.85 29.57
CA SER A 70 -10.88 -30.08 30.09
C SER A 70 -11.31 -30.00 31.57
N GLY A 71 -11.07 -28.87 32.25
CA GLY A 71 -11.24 -28.71 33.69
C GLY A 71 -10.33 -29.62 34.50
N ASP A 72 -9.29 -30.17 33.86
CA ASP A 72 -8.47 -31.24 34.38
C ASP A 72 -7.18 -30.65 34.91
N VAL A 73 -7.16 -30.40 36.21
CA VAL A 73 -5.94 -29.97 36.92
C VAL A 73 -4.92 -31.09 37.05
N ASN A 74 -5.27 -32.33 36.72
CA ASN A 74 -4.36 -33.43 36.80
C ASN A 74 -3.50 -33.51 35.53
N LEU A 75 -2.26 -33.01 35.63
CA LEU A 75 -1.23 -33.17 34.61
C LEU A 75 -1.01 -34.63 34.18
N ASN A 76 -1.44 -35.61 34.99
CA ASN A 76 -1.42 -37.03 34.63
C ASN A 76 -2.54 -37.44 33.66
N ASN A 77 -3.39 -36.54 33.15
CA ASN A 77 -4.40 -36.81 32.13
C ASN A 77 -4.03 -36.25 30.74
N SER A 78 -2.84 -35.67 30.64
CA SER A 78 -2.20 -35.28 29.38
C SER A 78 -0.77 -35.79 29.36
N LEU A 79 -0.25 -36.08 28.17
CA LEU A 79 1.14 -36.47 27.98
C LEU A 79 1.82 -35.39 27.15
N PHE A 80 2.64 -34.56 27.80
CA PHE A 80 3.55 -33.62 27.13
C PHE A 80 4.97 -34.17 27.20
N THR A 81 5.58 -34.36 26.03
CA THR A 81 6.87 -35.03 25.91
C THR A 81 7.83 -34.18 25.10
N THR A 82 9.08 -34.20 25.51
CA THR A 82 10.19 -33.53 24.86
C THR A 82 11.46 -34.31 25.19
N GLY A 83 12.62 -33.87 24.70
CA GLY A 83 13.84 -34.61 24.98
C GLY A 83 15.03 -34.10 24.20
N THR A 84 16.10 -34.88 24.23
CA THR A 84 17.34 -34.62 23.49
C THR A 84 17.72 -35.83 22.64
N ASP A 85 18.09 -35.55 21.39
CA ASP A 85 18.81 -36.52 20.57
C ASP A 85 20.30 -36.39 20.87
N GLU A 86 20.85 -37.45 21.43
CA GLU A 86 22.19 -37.52 21.95
C GLU A 86 23.12 -38.38 21.09
N HIS A 87 22.63 -39.01 20.01
CA HIS A 87 23.44 -39.89 19.16
C HIS A 87 23.73 -39.24 17.81
N ASP A 88 24.94 -38.68 17.65
CA ASP A 88 25.41 -38.18 16.36
C ASP A 88 26.95 -38.18 16.29
N LEU A 89 27.50 -38.26 15.07
CA LEU A 89 28.90 -37.99 14.78
C LEU A 89 29.31 -36.59 15.24
N LYS A 90 28.47 -35.55 15.05
CA LYS A 90 28.81 -34.20 15.50
C LYS A 90 28.93 -34.10 17.01
N ILE A 91 28.09 -34.83 17.75
CA ILE A 91 28.17 -34.90 19.22
C ILE A 91 29.48 -35.56 19.64
N GLN A 92 29.83 -36.69 19.01
CA GLN A 92 31.11 -37.37 19.25
C GLN A 92 32.31 -36.45 18.96
N GLN A 93 32.30 -35.75 17.82
CA GLN A 93 33.36 -34.81 17.43
C GLN A 93 33.46 -33.65 18.42
N THR A 94 32.35 -33.00 18.76
CA THR A 94 32.37 -31.86 19.69
C THR A 94 32.79 -32.28 21.10
N ALA A 95 32.34 -33.44 21.60
CA ALA A 95 32.79 -33.98 22.89
C ALA A 95 34.31 -34.26 22.88
N THR A 96 34.81 -34.90 21.81
CA THR A 96 36.23 -35.16 21.62
C THR A 96 37.05 -33.87 21.60
N THR A 97 36.60 -32.84 20.86
CA THR A 97 37.28 -31.54 20.81
C THR A 97 37.19 -30.78 22.13
N ALA A 98 36.12 -30.98 22.90
CA ALA A 98 35.99 -30.44 24.26
C ALA A 98 36.80 -31.21 25.32
N GLY A 99 37.44 -32.33 24.94
CA GLY A 99 38.21 -33.16 25.85
C GLY A 99 37.35 -33.86 26.91
N CYS A 100 36.06 -34.09 26.64
CA CYS A 100 35.15 -34.78 27.54
C CYS A 100 34.56 -36.04 26.89
N ASP A 101 34.15 -37.00 27.73
CA ASP A 101 33.43 -38.18 27.29
C ASP A 101 32.06 -37.79 26.68
N PRO A 102 31.62 -38.40 25.57
CA PRO A 102 30.33 -38.07 24.94
C PRO A 102 29.11 -38.22 25.86
N GLN A 103 29.06 -39.21 26.76
CA GLN A 103 27.96 -39.34 27.72
C GLN A 103 27.91 -38.12 28.63
N ARG A 104 29.07 -37.74 29.18
CA ARG A 104 29.18 -36.56 30.05
C ARG A 104 28.81 -35.28 29.31
N TYR A 105 29.24 -35.14 28.06
CA TYR A 105 28.86 -34.01 27.22
C TYR A 105 27.34 -33.94 27.03
N CYS A 106 26.71 -35.06 26.67
CA CYS A 106 25.26 -35.15 26.52
C CYS A 106 24.52 -34.91 27.85
N ASP A 107 25.04 -35.41 28.97
CA ASP A 107 24.50 -35.16 30.31
C ASP A 107 24.47 -33.64 30.59
N ASP A 108 25.58 -32.93 30.38
CA ASP A 108 25.69 -31.49 30.58
C ASP A 108 24.73 -30.70 29.68
N ILE A 109 24.55 -31.09 28.41
CA ILE A 109 23.64 -30.41 27.47
C ILE A 109 22.18 -30.68 27.83
N SER A 110 21.84 -31.93 28.12
CA SER A 110 20.49 -32.31 28.55
C SER A 110 20.10 -31.62 29.85
N ASP A 111 21.03 -31.46 30.79
CA ASP A 111 20.78 -30.71 32.01
C ASP A 111 20.57 -29.22 31.74
N LYS A 112 21.28 -28.60 30.78
CA LYS A 112 20.97 -27.23 30.33
C LYS A 112 19.57 -27.09 29.73
N PHE A 113 19.09 -28.07 28.97
CA PHE A 113 17.71 -28.08 28.48
C PHE A 113 16.70 -28.21 29.63
N LYS A 114 16.96 -29.10 30.61
CA LYS A 114 16.11 -29.22 31.80
C LYS A 114 16.13 -27.95 32.65
N ASP A 115 17.28 -27.31 32.80
CA ASP A 115 17.42 -26.05 33.52
C ASP A 115 16.70 -24.91 32.80
N LEU A 116 16.79 -24.86 31.46
CA LEU A 116 15.99 -23.92 30.66
C LEU A 116 14.50 -24.16 30.90
N PHE A 117 14.04 -25.41 30.82
CA PHE A 117 12.63 -25.72 31.04
C PHE A 117 12.18 -25.40 32.46
N ARG A 118 13.01 -25.68 33.47
CA ARG A 118 12.72 -25.31 34.86
C ARG A 118 12.64 -23.80 35.05
N ALA A 119 13.61 -23.04 34.53
CA ALA A 119 13.66 -21.59 34.64
C ALA A 119 12.46 -20.93 33.94
N PHE A 120 12.11 -21.39 32.75
CA PHE A 120 10.94 -20.90 32.02
C PHE A 120 9.64 -21.60 32.43
N GLY A 121 9.62 -22.38 33.51
CA GLY A 121 8.42 -23.05 34.02
C GLY A 121 7.78 -24.08 33.09
N ILE A 122 8.46 -24.56 32.04
CA ILE A 122 7.99 -25.60 31.11
C ILE A 122 8.08 -26.96 31.79
N GLN A 123 6.95 -27.68 31.86
CA GLN A 123 6.86 -28.93 32.62
C GLN A 123 6.44 -30.11 31.73
N PRO A 124 7.37 -30.72 30.98
CA PRO A 124 7.07 -31.95 30.27
C PRO A 124 6.84 -33.09 31.27
N ASN A 125 5.85 -33.94 31.00
CA ASN A 125 5.60 -35.16 31.77
C ASN A 125 6.72 -36.19 31.57
N ASP A 126 7.43 -36.11 30.45
CA ASP A 126 8.55 -36.98 30.14
C ASP A 126 9.60 -36.21 29.32
N PHE A 127 10.84 -36.23 29.80
CA PHE A 127 12.01 -35.73 29.08
C PHE A 127 12.82 -36.96 28.66
N ILE A 128 12.73 -37.35 27.40
CA ILE A 128 13.42 -38.53 26.90
C ILE A 128 14.84 -38.16 26.44
N ARG A 129 15.81 -38.99 26.80
CA ARG A 129 17.17 -38.93 26.27
C ARG A 129 17.44 -40.19 25.46
N THR A 130 18.00 -40.05 24.27
CA THR A 130 18.26 -41.24 23.43
C THR A 130 19.37 -42.13 24.01
N THR A 131 20.14 -41.68 25.01
CA THR A 131 21.08 -42.54 25.76
C THR A 131 20.41 -43.45 26.81
N GLU A 132 19.15 -43.22 27.18
CA GLU A 132 18.46 -43.98 28.23
C GLU A 132 18.20 -45.45 27.83
N THR A 133 18.27 -46.34 28.82
CA THR A 133 18.04 -47.78 28.62
C THR A 133 16.68 -48.08 28.02
N ARG A 134 15.62 -47.38 28.44
CA ARG A 134 14.26 -47.57 27.90
C ARG A 134 14.17 -47.23 26.41
N HIS A 135 14.90 -46.23 25.94
CA HIS A 135 14.94 -45.87 24.52
C HIS A 135 15.70 -46.95 23.75
N LYS A 136 16.87 -47.36 24.25
CA LYS A 136 17.66 -48.47 23.69
C LYS A 136 16.84 -49.75 23.54
N GLU A 137 16.03 -50.11 24.53
CA GLU A 137 15.14 -51.28 24.46
C GLU A 137 14.06 -51.14 23.38
N VAL A 138 13.43 -49.98 23.27
CA VAL A 138 12.41 -49.72 22.24
C VAL A 138 13.03 -49.72 20.84
N VAL A 139 14.19 -49.11 20.64
CA VAL A 139 14.93 -49.16 19.37
C VAL A 139 15.26 -50.60 18.98
N ARG A 140 15.74 -51.41 19.93
CA ARG A 140 15.99 -52.85 19.69
C ARG A 140 14.72 -53.60 19.32
N HIS A 141 13.59 -53.26 19.94
CA HIS A 141 12.31 -53.90 19.64
C HIS A 141 11.80 -53.50 18.25
N VAL A 142 11.81 -52.21 17.92
CA VAL A 142 11.42 -51.70 16.60
C VAL A 142 12.32 -52.30 15.52
N TRP A 143 13.63 -52.36 15.76
CA TRP A 143 14.56 -53.03 14.86
C TRP A 143 14.16 -54.49 14.60
N LYS A 144 13.92 -55.27 15.66
CA LYS A 144 13.50 -56.68 15.55
C LYS A 144 12.19 -56.82 14.78
N GLU A 145 11.22 -55.93 14.98
CA GLU A 145 9.93 -56.00 14.29
C GLU A 145 10.05 -55.63 12.80
N LEU A 146 10.85 -54.61 12.46
CA LEU A 146 11.16 -54.28 11.06
C LEU A 146 11.95 -55.41 10.37
N ASP A 147 12.91 -56.01 11.07
CA ASP A 147 13.71 -57.12 10.57
C ASP A 147 12.83 -58.37 10.33
N LYS A 148 11.96 -58.71 11.29
CA LYS A 148 10.97 -59.80 11.17
C LYS A 148 10.03 -59.61 9.98
N ARG A 149 9.72 -58.36 9.62
CA ARG A 149 8.89 -58.00 8.44
C ARG A 149 9.69 -57.95 7.13
N GLY A 150 11.00 -58.22 7.16
CA GLY A 150 11.89 -58.15 5.99
C GLY A 150 12.11 -56.72 5.47
N LEU A 151 11.99 -55.72 6.34
CA LEU A 151 12.07 -54.29 6.01
C LEU A 151 13.43 -53.67 6.33
N ILE A 152 14.40 -54.49 6.70
CA ILE A 152 15.79 -54.10 6.89
C ILE A 152 16.63 -54.88 5.87
N GLN A 153 17.35 -54.16 5.01
CA GLN A 153 18.20 -54.74 3.98
C GLN A 153 19.60 -54.16 4.06
N ARG A 154 20.66 -54.92 3.77
CA ARG A 154 21.98 -54.33 3.60
C ARG A 154 22.06 -53.66 2.23
N GLY A 155 22.52 -52.41 2.20
CA GLY A 155 22.74 -51.64 1.00
C GLY A 155 24.09 -50.93 1.06
N LYS A 156 24.80 -50.91 -0.06
CA LYS A 156 25.97 -50.05 -0.24
C LYS A 156 25.47 -48.64 -0.58
N HIS A 157 25.87 -47.66 0.21
CA HIS A 157 25.60 -46.25 -0.04
C HIS A 157 26.94 -45.57 -0.32
N GLU A 158 27.04 -44.91 -1.47
CA GLU A 158 28.22 -44.16 -1.87
C GLU A 158 27.81 -42.77 -2.37
N GLY A 159 28.63 -41.78 -2.05
CA GLY A 159 28.40 -40.40 -2.49
C GLY A 159 29.32 -39.42 -1.79
N TRP A 160 29.25 -38.15 -2.20
CA TRP A 160 29.99 -37.07 -1.58
C TRP A 160 29.30 -36.63 -0.31
N TYR A 161 29.89 -36.84 0.85
CA TYR A 161 29.30 -36.45 2.12
C TYR A 161 29.89 -35.14 2.63
N SER A 162 29.04 -34.22 3.08
CA SER A 162 29.48 -33.07 3.88
C SER A 162 29.21 -33.30 5.35
N THR A 163 30.25 -33.27 6.16
CA THR A 163 30.12 -33.29 7.63
C THR A 163 29.47 -32.02 8.17
N VAL A 164 29.60 -30.89 7.46
CA VAL A 164 28.99 -29.62 7.87
C VAL A 164 27.48 -29.67 7.64
N ASP A 165 27.06 -30.14 6.45
CA ASP A 165 25.66 -30.15 6.04
C ASP A 165 24.91 -31.43 6.44
N GLU A 166 25.62 -32.46 6.90
CA GLU A 166 25.11 -33.79 7.26
C GLU A 166 24.33 -34.51 6.14
N CYS A 167 24.61 -34.15 4.90
CA CYS A 167 23.96 -34.71 3.72
C CYS A 167 24.96 -35.30 2.73
N PHE A 168 24.46 -36.24 1.92
CA PHE A 168 25.15 -36.72 0.73
C PHE A 168 24.74 -35.84 -0.46
N TYR A 169 25.74 -35.42 -1.21
CA TYR A 169 25.64 -34.72 -2.48
C TYR A 169 25.92 -35.70 -3.63
N THR A 170 25.16 -35.54 -4.70
CA THR A 170 25.41 -36.21 -5.97
C THR A 170 26.62 -35.60 -6.69
N ASN A 171 27.17 -36.30 -7.70
CA ASN A 171 28.30 -35.79 -8.49
C ASN A 171 28.01 -34.42 -9.13
N ASP A 172 26.75 -34.14 -9.48
CA ASP A 172 26.35 -32.87 -10.08
C ASP A 172 26.24 -31.72 -9.07
N GLU A 173 26.20 -32.02 -7.77
CA GLU A 173 26.09 -31.05 -6.68
C GLU A 173 27.44 -30.65 -6.09
N VAL A 174 28.55 -31.19 -6.60
CA VAL A 174 29.90 -30.91 -6.10
C VAL A 174 30.82 -30.34 -7.17
N LYS A 175 31.86 -29.59 -6.77
CA LYS A 175 32.90 -29.05 -7.66
C LYS A 175 34.29 -29.20 -7.04
N LYS A 176 35.31 -29.49 -7.85
CA LYS A 176 36.72 -29.36 -7.43
C LYS A 176 37.15 -27.90 -7.51
N LEU A 177 37.89 -27.42 -6.53
CA LEU A 177 38.48 -26.08 -6.55
C LEU A 177 39.80 -26.13 -7.35
N ASP A 178 39.96 -25.25 -8.35
CA ASP A 178 41.20 -25.17 -9.12
C ASP A 178 42.40 -24.87 -8.22
N GLY A 179 43.46 -25.69 -8.33
CA GLY A 179 44.68 -25.56 -7.52
C GLY A 179 44.64 -26.21 -6.13
N GLN A 180 43.52 -26.83 -5.73
CA GLN A 180 43.41 -27.59 -4.47
C GLN A 180 42.96 -29.03 -4.73
N THR A 181 43.38 -29.97 -3.89
CA THR A 181 42.95 -31.38 -3.93
C THR A 181 41.53 -31.61 -3.38
N SER A 182 40.91 -30.57 -2.80
CA SER A 182 39.62 -30.64 -2.11
C SER A 182 38.42 -30.46 -3.04
N THR A 183 37.33 -31.19 -2.77
CA THR A 183 36.03 -31.07 -3.45
C THR A 183 35.04 -30.37 -2.52
N VAL A 184 34.17 -29.50 -3.03
CA VAL A 184 33.19 -28.73 -2.24
C VAL A 184 31.77 -28.81 -2.82
N SER A 185 30.74 -28.66 -1.97
CA SER A 185 29.34 -28.52 -2.37
C SER A 185 29.12 -27.25 -3.19
N LYS A 186 28.37 -27.34 -4.29
CA LYS A 186 27.91 -26.17 -5.06
C LYS A 186 26.86 -25.36 -4.32
N ILE A 187 26.11 -25.98 -3.41
CA ILE A 187 24.98 -25.37 -2.69
C ILE A 187 25.49 -24.59 -1.47
N THR A 188 26.36 -25.20 -0.66
CA THR A 188 26.78 -24.63 0.62
C THR A 188 28.24 -24.18 0.64
N GLY A 189 29.04 -24.59 -0.36
CA GLY A 189 30.49 -24.37 -0.35
C GLY A 189 31.25 -25.24 0.66
N SER A 190 30.57 -26.13 1.38
CA SER A 190 31.19 -27.01 2.38
C SER A 190 32.11 -28.05 1.72
N VAL A 191 33.20 -28.42 2.40
CA VAL A 191 34.10 -29.48 1.92
C VAL A 191 33.35 -30.82 1.98
N VAL A 192 33.44 -31.59 0.89
CA VAL A 192 32.83 -32.91 0.78
C VAL A 192 33.90 -33.99 0.63
N GLU A 193 33.66 -35.13 1.25
CA GLU A 193 34.50 -36.33 1.17
C GLU A 193 33.72 -37.46 0.48
N TRP A 194 34.38 -38.22 -0.41
CA TRP A 194 33.74 -39.40 -0.98
C TRP A 194 33.66 -40.48 0.10
N VAL A 195 32.45 -40.89 0.45
CA VAL A 195 32.21 -41.91 1.48
C VAL A 195 31.48 -43.07 0.84
N GLN A 196 32.01 -44.27 1.04
CA GLN A 196 31.36 -45.52 0.67
C GLN A 196 31.18 -46.36 1.94
N GLU A 197 29.92 -46.59 2.33
CA GLU A 197 29.55 -47.35 3.52
C GLU A 197 28.52 -48.43 3.15
N GLU A 198 28.66 -49.62 3.73
CA GLU A 198 27.62 -50.63 3.72
C GLU A 198 26.79 -50.46 4.98
N ASN A 199 25.51 -50.09 4.82
CA ASN A 199 24.61 -49.77 5.91
C ASN A 199 23.31 -50.60 5.77
N TYR A 200 22.59 -50.75 6.87
CA TYR A 200 21.23 -51.25 6.84
C TYR A 200 20.28 -50.15 6.34
N VAL A 201 19.39 -50.48 5.40
CA VAL A 201 18.52 -49.56 4.67
C VAL A 201 17.07 -50.01 4.82
N PHE A 202 16.19 -49.04 5.07
CA PHE A 202 14.74 -49.19 5.04
C PHE A 202 14.19 -48.81 3.66
N PRO A 203 13.33 -49.64 3.05
CA PRO A 203 12.77 -49.39 1.72
C PRO A 203 11.66 -48.32 1.77
N LEU A 204 12.03 -47.08 2.08
CA LEU A 204 11.14 -45.93 2.28
C LEU A 204 10.16 -45.75 1.11
N PHE A 205 10.61 -45.95 -0.12
CA PHE A 205 9.81 -45.79 -1.34
C PHE A 205 8.51 -46.62 -1.34
N LYS A 206 8.48 -47.78 -0.66
CA LYS A 206 7.29 -48.65 -0.58
C LYS A 206 6.13 -47.99 0.16
N TYR A 207 6.41 -47.03 1.04
CA TYR A 207 5.44 -46.40 1.93
C TYR A 207 5.04 -44.99 1.50
N LEU A 208 5.80 -44.35 0.61
CA LEU A 208 5.56 -42.97 0.20
C LEU A 208 4.17 -42.74 -0.42
N GLY A 209 3.63 -43.72 -1.16
CA GLY A 209 2.27 -43.63 -1.69
C GLY A 209 1.21 -43.52 -0.59
N ALA A 210 1.34 -44.32 0.47
CA ALA A 210 0.44 -44.29 1.63
C ALA A 210 0.61 -43.00 2.44
N VAL A 211 1.85 -42.52 2.60
CA VAL A 211 2.14 -41.23 3.25
C VAL A 211 1.49 -40.06 2.50
N ARG A 212 1.62 -40.01 1.16
CA ARG A 212 0.96 -38.98 0.34
C ARG A 212 -0.55 -39.01 0.49
N ASN A 213 -1.15 -40.20 0.47
CA ASN A 213 -2.58 -40.37 0.67
C ASN A 213 -3.06 -39.87 2.04
N TRP A 214 -2.28 -40.13 3.09
CA TRP A 214 -2.55 -39.62 4.44
C TRP A 214 -2.43 -38.10 4.52
N LEU A 215 -1.37 -37.51 3.95
CA LEU A 215 -1.19 -36.06 3.91
C LEU A 215 -2.37 -35.37 3.20
N SER A 216 -2.81 -35.89 2.05
CA SER A 216 -3.88 -35.28 1.25
C SER A 216 -5.28 -35.40 1.87
N ASN A 217 -5.57 -36.49 2.61
CA ASN A 217 -6.93 -36.78 3.07
C ASN A 217 -7.20 -36.43 4.54
N CYS A 218 -6.17 -36.27 5.39
CA CYS A 218 -6.36 -36.22 6.84
C CYS A 218 -6.12 -34.84 7.51
N ASP A 219 -5.99 -33.75 6.74
CA ASP A 219 -5.74 -32.38 7.25
C ASP A 219 -4.75 -32.31 8.44
N VAL A 220 -3.59 -32.95 8.25
CA VAL A 220 -2.64 -33.21 9.33
C VAL A 220 -1.73 -32.02 9.58
N ILE A 221 -1.28 -31.33 8.53
CA ILE A 221 -0.29 -30.26 8.62
C ILE A 221 -0.98 -28.92 8.87
N ARG A 222 -0.64 -28.27 9.98
CA ARG A 222 -1.11 -26.93 10.36
C ARG A 222 0.10 -26.04 10.67
N PRO A 223 0.13 -24.76 10.26
CA PRO A 223 -0.76 -24.14 9.27
C PRO A 223 -0.62 -24.78 7.88
N LYS A 224 -1.65 -24.65 7.05
CA LYS A 224 -1.72 -25.27 5.70
C LYS A 224 -0.60 -24.85 4.75
N VAL A 225 0.11 -23.76 5.01
CA VAL A 225 1.20 -23.24 4.17
C VAL A 225 2.35 -24.25 3.98
N TYR A 226 2.55 -25.19 4.91
CA TYR A 226 3.61 -26.21 4.83
C TYR A 226 3.19 -27.51 4.13
N PHE A 227 1.91 -27.67 3.79
CA PHE A 227 1.40 -28.87 3.14
C PHE A 227 2.06 -29.14 1.76
N PRO A 228 2.24 -28.15 0.86
CA PRO A 228 2.87 -28.39 -0.44
C PRO A 228 4.31 -28.92 -0.33
N GLU A 229 5.11 -28.39 0.60
CA GLU A 229 6.50 -28.81 0.83
C GLU A 229 6.56 -30.27 1.29
N ALA A 230 5.73 -30.67 2.26
CA ALA A 230 5.66 -32.05 2.73
C ALA A 230 5.24 -33.03 1.62
N LEU A 231 4.30 -32.65 0.75
CA LEU A 231 3.87 -33.47 -0.38
C LEU A 231 4.97 -33.64 -1.42
N GLN A 232 5.75 -32.59 -1.69
CA GLN A 232 6.92 -32.65 -2.57
C GLN A 232 8.01 -33.58 -2.00
N GLN A 233 8.35 -33.44 -0.71
CA GLN A 233 9.33 -34.30 -0.04
C GLN A 233 8.92 -35.78 -0.06
N ALA A 234 7.63 -36.09 0.06
CA ALA A 234 7.10 -37.45 -0.07
C ALA A 234 7.19 -38.03 -1.50
N SER A 235 7.64 -37.26 -2.49
CA SER A 235 7.71 -37.68 -3.90
C SER A 235 9.11 -38.04 -4.39
N VAL A 236 10.18 -37.58 -3.71
CA VAL A 236 11.57 -37.67 -4.21
C VAL A 236 12.36 -38.83 -3.58
N GLU A 237 12.08 -39.19 -2.34
CA GLU A 237 12.93 -40.09 -1.54
C GLU A 237 12.90 -41.55 -2.03
N ARG A 238 14.07 -42.22 -2.13
CA ARG A 238 14.15 -43.61 -2.65
C ARG A 238 14.52 -44.66 -1.59
N GLY A 239 15.34 -44.32 -0.59
CA GLY A 239 15.72 -45.24 0.48
C GLY A 239 16.31 -44.50 1.68
N LEU A 240 16.16 -45.06 2.89
CA LEU A 240 16.64 -44.43 4.14
C LEU A 240 17.64 -45.35 4.84
N SER A 241 18.86 -44.87 5.07
CA SER A 241 19.90 -45.62 5.79
C SER A 241 19.65 -45.60 7.31
N LEU A 242 19.32 -46.76 7.87
CA LEU A 242 19.01 -47.04 9.28
C LEU A 242 20.23 -47.25 10.18
N SER A 243 21.42 -47.46 9.60
CA SER A 243 22.66 -47.59 10.36
C SER A 243 23.80 -46.80 9.75
N ARG A 244 24.90 -46.70 10.50
CA ARG A 244 26.22 -46.19 10.07
C ARG A 244 27.30 -47.15 10.56
N ASP A 245 28.38 -47.27 9.80
CA ASP A 245 29.57 -48.01 10.24
C ASP A 245 30.06 -47.43 11.58
N ARG A 246 30.24 -48.30 12.57
CA ARG A 246 30.66 -47.93 13.92
C ARG A 246 32.08 -47.38 13.95
N LYS A 247 32.92 -47.66 12.96
CA LYS A 247 34.24 -47.00 12.79
C LYS A 247 34.10 -45.50 12.62
N ARG A 248 32.99 -45.04 12.04
CA ARG A 248 32.68 -43.62 11.85
C ARG A 248 31.93 -43.05 13.04
N VAL A 249 30.84 -43.71 13.44
CA VAL A 249 29.96 -43.26 14.53
C VAL A 249 30.00 -44.28 15.66
N THR A 250 30.94 -44.11 16.58
CA THR A 250 31.07 -44.98 17.75
C THR A 250 30.02 -44.67 18.82
N TRP A 251 29.57 -43.41 18.88
CA TRP A 251 28.60 -42.90 19.83
C TRP A 251 27.17 -43.10 19.32
N GLY A 252 26.51 -44.18 19.76
CA GLY A 252 25.16 -44.54 19.31
C GLY A 252 24.65 -45.86 19.86
N ILE A 253 23.43 -46.25 19.46
CA ILE A 253 22.84 -47.54 19.81
C ILE A 253 23.35 -48.60 18.83
N VAL A 254 23.91 -49.69 19.33
CA VAL A 254 24.41 -50.78 18.50
C VAL A 254 23.27 -51.51 17.80
N VAL A 255 23.44 -51.86 16.52
CA VAL A 255 22.48 -52.72 15.81
C VAL A 255 22.38 -54.07 16.53
N PRO A 256 21.17 -54.54 16.91
CA PRO A 256 21.01 -55.73 17.76
C PRO A 256 21.64 -57.02 17.23
N VAL A 257 21.87 -57.11 15.92
CA VAL A 257 22.38 -58.29 15.20
C VAL A 257 23.76 -58.07 14.57
N ASP A 258 24.33 -56.86 14.70
CA ASP A 258 25.58 -56.49 14.06
C ASP A 258 26.32 -55.42 14.89
N GLU A 259 27.30 -55.85 15.69
CA GLU A 259 28.04 -54.95 16.57
C GLU A 259 28.95 -53.95 15.84
N SER A 260 29.20 -54.18 14.54
CA SER A 260 29.98 -53.30 13.68
C SER A 260 29.20 -52.07 13.18
N GLN A 261 27.90 -52.00 13.47
CA GLN A 261 27.00 -50.96 12.99
C GLN A 261 26.29 -50.25 14.14
N THR A 262 26.10 -48.95 13.97
CA THR A 262 25.39 -48.07 14.88
C THR A 262 24.06 -47.65 14.26
N VAL A 263 22.95 -47.84 14.97
CA VAL A 263 21.59 -47.46 14.56
C VAL A 263 21.48 -45.94 14.44
N ARG A 264 20.87 -45.47 13.35
CA ARG A 264 20.50 -44.07 13.08
C ARG A 264 19.00 -44.00 12.74
N CYS A 265 18.32 -42.95 13.19
CA CYS A 265 16.96 -42.59 12.73
C CYS A 265 15.84 -43.60 13.05
N ILE A 266 15.82 -44.25 14.23
CA ILE A 266 14.72 -45.15 14.62
C ILE A 266 14.14 -44.76 16.00
N SER A 267 12.87 -44.33 15.99
CA SER A 267 11.86 -44.51 17.07
C SER A 267 11.89 -43.68 18.38
N GLU A 268 12.41 -42.46 18.37
CA GLU A 268 12.43 -41.56 19.54
C GLU A 268 11.04 -41.34 20.18
N LEU A 269 10.03 -41.07 19.34
CA LEU A 269 8.65 -40.82 19.80
C LEU A 269 7.93 -42.09 20.29
N LEU A 270 8.32 -43.28 19.81
CA LEU A 270 7.70 -44.54 20.24
C LEU A 270 8.10 -44.91 21.65
N THR A 271 9.30 -44.51 22.10
CA THR A 271 9.72 -44.80 23.48
C THR A 271 8.79 -44.18 24.50
N VAL A 272 8.34 -42.95 24.27
CA VAL A 272 7.48 -42.24 25.22
C VAL A 272 6.02 -42.70 25.17
N SER A 273 5.58 -43.17 24.00
CA SER A 273 4.22 -43.68 23.79
C SER A 273 3.87 -44.89 24.66
N GLY A 274 4.87 -45.65 25.11
CA GLY A 274 4.67 -46.91 25.81
C GLY A 274 4.17 -48.06 24.93
N VAL A 275 4.03 -47.87 23.60
CA VAL A 275 3.52 -48.89 22.65
C VAL A 275 4.27 -50.22 22.74
N PHE A 276 5.59 -50.16 22.94
CA PHE A 276 6.46 -51.35 23.10
C PHE A 276 6.90 -51.60 24.55
N SER A 277 6.29 -50.90 25.51
CA SER A 277 6.53 -51.11 26.93
C SER A 277 5.38 -51.89 27.55
N ASN A 278 5.65 -52.72 28.57
CA ASN A 278 4.60 -53.39 29.34
C ASN A 278 3.69 -52.41 30.12
N LYS A 279 4.02 -51.11 30.13
CA LYS A 279 3.19 -50.05 30.70
C LYS A 279 2.28 -49.51 29.58
N LYS A 280 1.08 -50.07 29.44
CA LYS A 280 0.01 -49.57 28.55
C LYS A 280 -0.35 -48.12 28.89
N ARG A 281 0.43 -47.15 28.42
CA ARG A 281 -0.03 -45.75 28.29
C ARG A 281 -0.85 -45.71 26.99
N SER A 282 -2.14 -45.42 27.12
CA SER A 282 -3.16 -45.62 26.08
C SER A 282 -3.21 -44.55 24.99
N THR A 283 -2.15 -43.76 24.83
CA THR A 283 -2.26 -42.43 24.23
C THR A 283 -1.56 -42.26 22.90
N TRP A 284 -1.15 -43.35 22.29
CA TRP A 284 -0.75 -43.35 20.90
C TRP A 284 -1.99 -43.32 19.99
N PRO A 285 -2.02 -42.49 18.93
CA PRO A 285 -0.98 -41.59 18.43
C PRO A 285 -1.00 -40.18 19.07
N PRO A 286 0.07 -39.38 18.92
CA PRO A 286 0.08 -37.99 19.34
C PRO A 286 -1.10 -37.22 18.75
N THR A 287 -1.80 -36.48 19.61
CA THR A 287 -2.83 -35.52 19.21
C THR A 287 -2.22 -34.38 18.41
N CYS A 288 -1.01 -33.92 18.78
CA CYS A 288 -0.27 -32.89 18.06
C CYS A 288 1.25 -33.09 18.20
N GLN A 289 1.98 -33.06 17.08
CA GLN A 289 3.44 -32.92 17.07
C GLN A 289 3.78 -31.47 16.71
N ILE A 290 4.50 -30.77 17.57
CA ILE A 290 4.93 -29.39 17.34
C ILE A 290 6.37 -29.42 16.86
N VAL A 291 6.63 -28.99 15.63
CA VAL A 291 7.93 -29.15 14.96
C VAL A 291 8.36 -27.87 14.25
N GLY A 292 9.68 -27.67 14.13
CA GLY A 292 10.24 -26.64 13.27
C GLY A 292 10.11 -27.02 11.79
N LYS A 293 10.02 -26.02 10.90
CA LYS A 293 9.91 -26.24 9.45
C LYS A 293 11.06 -27.06 8.83
N ASP A 294 12.26 -26.98 9.40
CA ASP A 294 13.47 -27.66 8.94
C ASP A 294 13.45 -29.19 9.10
N ILE A 295 12.70 -29.69 10.07
CA ILE A 295 12.55 -31.13 10.34
C ILE A 295 11.22 -31.70 9.83
N LEU A 296 10.47 -30.92 9.03
CA LEU A 296 9.20 -31.32 8.45
C LEU A 296 9.30 -32.65 7.70
N LYS A 297 10.36 -32.85 6.91
CA LYS A 297 10.63 -34.10 6.18
C LYS A 297 10.61 -35.32 7.09
N PHE A 298 11.24 -35.22 8.26
CA PHE A 298 11.27 -36.34 9.18
C PHE A 298 9.87 -36.65 9.72
N HIS A 299 9.16 -35.64 10.21
CA HIS A 299 7.87 -35.83 10.88
C HIS A 299 6.68 -36.07 9.94
N ALA A 300 6.72 -35.55 8.72
CA ALA A 300 5.64 -35.70 7.73
C ALA A 300 5.89 -36.81 6.70
N VAL A 301 7.14 -37.29 6.53
CA VAL A 301 7.48 -38.30 5.52
C VAL A 301 8.12 -39.55 6.12
N ILE A 302 9.29 -39.41 6.73
CA ILE A 302 10.08 -40.56 7.20
C ILE A 302 9.38 -41.27 8.36
N TRP A 303 8.94 -40.50 9.36
CA TRP A 303 8.30 -41.03 10.56
C TRP A 303 6.96 -41.72 10.27
N PRO A 304 6.02 -41.12 9.51
CA PRO A 304 4.79 -41.79 9.09
C PRO A 304 5.05 -43.07 8.30
N ALA A 305 6.09 -43.11 7.46
CA ALA A 305 6.46 -44.33 6.75
C ALA A 305 6.86 -45.48 7.70
N PHE A 306 7.64 -45.20 8.76
CA PHE A 306 7.93 -46.19 9.79
C PHE A 306 6.68 -46.65 10.53
N LEU A 307 5.77 -45.73 10.87
CA LEU A 307 4.55 -46.07 11.57
C LEU A 307 3.64 -46.96 10.71
N ILE A 308 3.48 -46.65 9.42
CA ILE A 308 2.74 -47.50 8.47
C ILE A 308 3.42 -48.87 8.36
N ALA A 309 4.75 -48.92 8.28
CA ALA A 309 5.51 -50.17 8.21
C ALA A 309 5.35 -51.05 9.46
N LEU A 310 5.06 -50.45 10.62
CA LEU A 310 4.83 -51.12 11.90
C LEU A 310 3.33 -51.34 12.21
N ASP A 311 2.43 -50.99 11.28
CA ASP A 311 0.96 -50.98 11.47
C ASP A 311 0.50 -50.14 12.69
N LEU A 312 1.18 -49.02 12.93
CA LEU A 312 0.87 -48.10 14.02
C LEU A 312 0.05 -46.90 13.52
N PRO A 313 -0.92 -46.41 14.31
CA PRO A 313 -1.66 -45.19 14.01
C PRO A 313 -0.75 -43.98 13.75
N LEU A 314 -1.13 -43.16 12.78
CA LEU A 314 -0.40 -41.95 12.39
C LEU A 314 -0.74 -40.76 13.31
N PRO A 315 0.16 -39.77 13.44
CA PRO A 315 -0.12 -38.54 14.20
C PRO A 315 -1.40 -37.86 13.72
N LYS A 316 -2.22 -37.32 14.64
CA LYS A 316 -3.48 -36.65 14.26
C LYS A 316 -3.25 -35.26 13.66
N ARG A 317 -2.20 -34.58 14.12
CA ARG A 317 -1.80 -33.23 13.67
C ARG A 317 -0.30 -33.06 13.79
N ILE A 318 0.30 -32.40 12.81
CA ILE A 318 1.67 -31.89 12.83
C ILE A 318 1.54 -30.37 12.74
N PHE A 319 1.82 -29.68 13.84
CA PHE A 319 1.91 -28.25 13.89
C PHE A 319 3.33 -27.81 13.56
N VAL A 320 3.50 -27.09 12.46
CA VAL A 320 4.78 -26.63 11.95
C VAL A 320 4.90 -25.14 12.23
N HIS A 321 6.00 -24.73 12.85
CA HIS A 321 6.29 -23.32 13.08
C HIS A 321 7.55 -22.86 12.33
N SER A 322 7.53 -21.59 11.93
CA SER A 322 8.66 -20.88 11.35
C SER A 322 9.80 -20.63 12.35
N HIS A 323 10.94 -20.14 11.85
CA HIS A 323 12.10 -19.85 12.67
C HIS A 323 11.98 -18.49 13.37
N TRP A 324 12.76 -18.35 14.44
CA TRP A 324 13.14 -17.06 14.96
C TRP A 324 14.44 -16.59 14.31
N LEU A 325 14.42 -15.38 13.76
CA LEU A 325 15.57 -14.64 13.28
C LEU A 325 16.04 -13.67 14.37
N VAL A 326 17.29 -13.23 14.29
CA VAL A 326 17.87 -12.21 15.17
C VAL A 326 18.40 -11.10 14.28
N ASP A 327 17.89 -9.89 14.44
CA ASP A 327 18.19 -8.73 13.59
C ASP A 327 18.05 -9.04 12.08
N GLY A 328 17.08 -9.87 11.71
CA GLY A 328 16.78 -10.28 10.33
C GLY A 328 17.62 -11.45 9.81
N VAL A 329 18.58 -11.96 10.58
CA VAL A 329 19.49 -13.05 10.17
C VAL A 329 19.11 -14.36 10.85
N LYS A 330 19.20 -15.49 10.12
CA LYS A 330 18.97 -16.83 10.69
C LYS A 330 19.94 -17.08 11.85
N MET A 331 19.41 -17.50 13.00
CA MET A 331 20.25 -17.91 14.13
C MET A 331 21.10 -19.12 13.73
N SER A 332 22.41 -19.02 13.92
CA SER A 332 23.33 -20.14 13.75
C SER A 332 24.38 -20.13 14.85
N LYS A 333 24.60 -21.29 15.46
CA LYS A 333 25.71 -21.51 16.40
C LYS A 333 27.07 -21.22 15.74
N SER A 334 27.21 -21.47 14.43
CA SER A 334 28.44 -21.20 13.67
C SER A 334 28.73 -19.72 13.46
N VAL A 335 27.68 -18.91 13.30
CA VAL A 335 27.77 -17.46 13.12
C VAL A 335 27.92 -16.74 14.46
N GLY A 336 27.50 -17.38 15.56
CA GLY A 336 27.58 -16.80 16.91
C GLY A 336 26.50 -15.77 17.22
N ASN A 337 25.43 -15.70 16.40
CA ASN A 337 24.30 -14.75 16.55
C ASN A 337 23.09 -15.34 17.30
N VAL A 338 23.25 -16.49 17.97
CA VAL A 338 22.17 -17.12 18.74
C VAL A 338 21.84 -16.28 19.98
N VAL A 339 20.55 -16.11 20.27
CA VAL A 339 20.10 -15.44 21.50
C VAL A 339 19.96 -16.47 22.62
N ASP A 340 20.74 -16.29 23.68
CA ASP A 340 20.65 -17.05 24.93
C ASP A 340 19.40 -16.62 25.73
N PRO A 341 18.43 -17.51 25.99
CA PRO A 341 17.23 -17.21 26.74
C PRO A 341 17.50 -16.70 28.16
N PHE A 342 18.53 -17.21 28.84
CA PHE A 342 18.87 -16.78 30.20
C PHE A 342 19.42 -15.36 30.21
N THR A 343 20.19 -14.99 29.18
CA THR A 343 20.67 -13.62 29.04
C THR A 343 19.52 -12.68 28.67
N ALA A 344 18.62 -13.09 27.77
CA ALA A 344 17.46 -12.30 27.40
C ALA A 344 16.46 -12.12 28.56
N SER A 345 16.23 -13.15 29.38
CA SER A 345 15.32 -13.08 30.53
C SER A 345 15.82 -12.18 31.66
N LYS A 346 17.14 -11.94 31.78
CA LYS A 346 17.66 -10.94 32.73
C LYS A 346 17.12 -9.53 32.45
N SER A 347 16.88 -9.19 31.19
CA SER A 347 16.33 -7.89 30.79
C SER A 347 14.81 -7.89 30.67
N LEU A 348 14.20 -9.02 30.28
CA LEU A 348 12.77 -9.10 29.96
C LEU A 348 11.92 -9.79 31.03
N SER A 349 12.53 -10.39 32.05
CA SER A 349 11.98 -11.48 32.87
C SER A 349 11.71 -12.77 32.08
N GLU A 350 11.64 -13.91 32.78
CA GLU A 350 11.32 -15.21 32.18
C GLU A 350 9.90 -15.19 31.57
N GLU A 351 8.90 -14.76 32.33
CA GLU A 351 7.51 -14.63 31.87
C GLU A 351 7.35 -13.60 30.74
N GLY A 352 8.08 -12.48 30.81
CA GLY A 352 8.06 -11.49 29.73
C GLY A 352 8.60 -12.05 28.42
N LEU A 353 9.70 -12.83 28.46
CA LEU A 353 10.21 -13.51 27.26
C LEU A 353 9.26 -14.61 26.77
N ARG A 354 8.62 -15.38 27.67
CA ARG A 354 7.57 -16.35 27.30
C ARG A 354 6.44 -15.68 26.53
N TYR A 355 5.92 -14.60 27.10
CA TYR A 355 4.86 -13.80 26.50
C TYR A 355 5.28 -13.26 25.14
N PHE A 356 6.45 -12.64 25.03
CA PHE A 356 6.95 -12.07 23.78
C PHE A 356 7.03 -13.12 22.66
N LEU A 357 7.62 -14.28 22.93
CA LEU A 357 7.77 -15.35 21.93
C LEU A 357 6.39 -15.87 21.46
N LEU A 358 5.41 -15.99 22.35
CA LEU A 358 4.05 -16.42 21.98
C LEU A 358 3.26 -15.33 21.27
N ARG A 359 3.42 -14.06 21.67
CA ARG A 359 2.69 -12.90 21.15
C ARG A 359 3.20 -12.45 19.78
N GLN A 360 4.49 -12.61 19.51
CA GLN A 360 5.13 -12.15 18.26
C GLN A 360 5.56 -13.30 17.34
N GLY A 361 5.57 -14.54 17.82
CA GLY A 361 5.89 -15.71 17.00
C GLY A 361 4.72 -16.11 16.11
N THR A 362 4.85 -15.85 14.81
CA THR A 362 3.88 -16.27 13.79
C THR A 362 4.25 -17.62 13.22
N PRO A 363 3.42 -18.67 13.32
CA PRO A 363 3.78 -19.99 12.80
C PRO A 363 4.04 -20.00 11.29
N GLN A 364 3.33 -19.18 10.51
CA GLN A 364 3.41 -19.16 9.04
C GLN A 364 4.69 -18.50 8.48
N ASN A 365 5.27 -17.54 9.20
CA ASN A 365 6.36 -16.68 8.70
C ASN A 365 7.47 -16.55 9.76
N ASP A 366 8.73 -16.44 9.33
CA ASP A 366 9.84 -16.25 10.25
C ASP A 366 9.68 -14.96 11.07
N ALA A 367 9.78 -15.08 12.40
CA ALA A 367 9.61 -13.98 13.34
C ALA A 367 10.99 -13.40 13.73
N ASN A 368 11.09 -12.09 13.90
CA ASN A 368 12.36 -11.45 14.24
C ASN A 368 12.43 -11.04 15.71
N PHE A 369 13.49 -11.46 16.40
CA PHE A 369 13.82 -11.04 17.75
C PHE A 369 14.77 -9.84 17.70
N THR A 370 14.39 -8.74 18.35
CA THR A 370 15.29 -7.66 18.75
C THR A 370 14.97 -7.27 20.20
N MET A 371 15.98 -6.95 21.00
CA MET A 371 15.77 -6.63 22.41
C MET A 371 14.83 -5.41 22.59
N LEU A 372 14.98 -4.39 21.74
CA LEU A 372 14.12 -3.19 21.74
C LEU A 372 12.64 -3.54 21.48
N LYS A 373 12.36 -4.40 20.49
CA LYS A 373 10.99 -4.83 20.19
C LYS A 373 10.40 -5.63 21.36
N ALA A 374 11.20 -6.50 21.98
CA ALA A 374 10.77 -7.31 23.11
C ALA A 374 10.38 -6.46 24.32
N VAL A 375 11.24 -5.52 24.72
CA VAL A 375 10.93 -4.57 25.81
C VAL A 375 9.66 -3.76 25.50
N SER A 376 9.54 -3.26 24.27
CA SER A 376 8.38 -2.45 23.88
C SER A 376 7.07 -3.22 23.99
N VAL A 377 7.01 -4.46 23.47
CA VAL A 377 5.78 -5.28 23.50
C VAL A 377 5.40 -5.65 24.93
N ILE A 378 6.36 -6.08 25.76
CA ILE A 378 6.09 -6.42 27.17
C ILE A 378 5.59 -5.20 27.94
N ASN A 379 6.23 -4.04 27.78
CA ASN A 379 5.82 -2.82 28.48
C ASN A 379 4.42 -2.36 28.04
N THR A 380 4.13 -2.39 26.73
CA THR A 380 2.81 -1.98 26.23
C THR A 380 1.71 -2.95 26.64
N ASP A 381 1.90 -4.25 26.44
CA ASP A 381 0.83 -5.24 26.69
C ASP A 381 0.70 -5.58 28.18
N LEU A 382 1.81 -5.89 28.87
CA LEU A 382 1.74 -6.36 30.26
C LEU A 382 1.77 -5.22 31.29
N ILE A 383 2.66 -4.24 31.15
CA ILE A 383 2.77 -3.16 32.17
C ILE A 383 1.64 -2.15 31.99
N ASN A 384 1.51 -1.57 30.79
CA ASN A 384 0.60 -0.46 30.54
C ASN A 384 -0.87 -0.88 30.47
N ASN A 385 -1.18 -2.09 29.98
CA ASN A 385 -2.56 -2.56 29.90
C ASN A 385 -2.91 -3.42 31.13
N VAL A 386 -2.27 -4.58 31.32
CA VAL A 386 -2.66 -5.51 32.40
C VAL A 386 -2.31 -4.94 33.79
N GLY A 387 -1.06 -4.53 34.00
CA GLY A 387 -0.57 -4.05 35.29
C GLY A 387 -1.27 -2.77 35.77
N ASN A 388 -1.44 -1.80 34.88
CA ASN A 388 -2.16 -0.55 35.16
C ASN A 388 -3.64 -0.80 35.52
N LEU A 389 -4.34 -1.68 34.78
CA LEU A 389 -5.74 -2.00 35.07
C LEU A 389 -5.89 -2.67 36.42
N LEU A 390 -5.03 -3.64 36.73
CA LEU A 390 -4.99 -4.30 38.03
C LEU A 390 -4.78 -3.26 39.13
N GLN A 391 -3.70 -2.46 39.05
CA GLN A 391 -3.39 -1.45 40.06
C GLN A 391 -4.56 -0.47 40.30
N ARG A 392 -5.24 -0.02 39.24
CA ARG A 392 -6.33 0.96 39.33
C ARG A 392 -7.65 0.36 39.82
N SER A 393 -7.91 -0.92 39.51
CA SER A 393 -9.12 -1.63 39.96
C SER A 393 -9.01 -2.14 41.40
N THR A 394 -7.79 -2.36 41.90
CA THR A 394 -7.56 -2.91 43.25
C THR A 394 -7.10 -1.87 44.28
N VAL A 395 -7.01 -0.58 43.92
CA VAL A 395 -6.61 0.45 44.89
C VAL A 395 -7.61 0.51 46.05
N GLU A 396 -7.11 0.55 47.30
CA GLU A 396 -7.94 0.51 48.52
C GLU A 396 -9.02 1.58 48.55
N LYS A 397 -8.76 2.77 47.98
CA LYS A 397 -9.77 3.84 47.88
C LYS A 397 -11.00 3.40 47.08
N LEU A 398 -10.81 2.60 46.03
CA LEU A 398 -11.88 2.19 45.12
C LEU A 398 -12.50 0.83 45.52
N ASN A 399 -11.67 -0.10 45.99
CA ASN A 399 -12.09 -1.43 46.44
C ASN A 399 -11.60 -1.68 47.87
N PRO A 400 -12.15 -0.98 48.89
CA PRO A 400 -11.67 -1.07 50.27
C PRO A 400 -11.81 -2.47 50.87
N SER A 401 -12.82 -3.23 50.42
CA SER A 401 -13.05 -4.61 50.84
C SER A 401 -12.21 -5.63 50.07
N GLN A 402 -11.49 -5.23 49.02
CA GLN A 402 -10.77 -6.14 48.11
C GLN A 402 -11.67 -7.30 47.60
N THR A 403 -12.96 -7.00 47.40
CA THR A 403 -13.96 -7.98 46.97
C THR A 403 -14.27 -7.79 45.50
N TYR A 404 -14.34 -8.87 44.74
CA TYR A 404 -14.80 -8.88 43.35
C TYR A 404 -16.20 -9.51 43.33
N PRO A 405 -17.28 -8.69 43.29
CA PRO A 405 -18.62 -9.26 43.21
C PRO A 405 -18.78 -10.03 41.90
N ALA A 406 -19.64 -11.05 41.91
CA ALA A 406 -20.06 -11.69 40.66
C ALA A 406 -20.60 -10.61 39.72
N PHE A 407 -20.24 -10.72 38.44
CA PHE A 407 -20.74 -9.80 37.43
C PHE A 407 -22.27 -9.86 37.42
N HIS A 408 -22.91 -8.73 37.65
CA HIS A 408 -24.35 -8.58 37.53
C HIS A 408 -24.63 -7.55 36.43
N LEU A 409 -25.42 -7.92 35.43
CA LEU A 409 -25.75 -7.03 34.31
C LEU A 409 -26.35 -5.71 34.82
N ASP A 410 -27.12 -5.76 35.91
CA ASP A 410 -27.70 -4.56 36.54
C ASP A 410 -26.66 -3.58 37.08
N SER A 411 -25.42 -4.01 37.34
CA SER A 411 -24.33 -3.10 37.69
C SER A 411 -24.00 -2.11 36.56
N PHE A 412 -24.42 -2.40 35.33
CA PHE A 412 -24.28 -1.53 34.16
C PHE A 412 -25.57 -0.78 33.77
N ARG A 413 -26.70 -0.97 34.47
CA ARG A 413 -28.02 -0.38 34.12
C ARG A 413 -28.18 1.13 34.38
N ASN A 414 -27.11 1.84 34.76
CA ASN A 414 -27.11 3.30 35.00
C ASN A 414 -26.25 4.01 33.93
N ASN A 415 -25.76 5.23 34.20
CA ASN A 415 -24.89 6.06 33.35
C ASN A 415 -23.56 5.40 32.85
N LEU A 416 -23.40 4.08 33.02
CA LEU A 416 -22.25 3.26 32.65
C LEU A 416 -22.35 2.63 31.24
N LEU A 417 -23.44 2.87 30.51
CA LEU A 417 -23.77 2.18 29.25
C LEU A 417 -22.79 2.46 28.10
N GLU A 418 -22.38 3.72 27.94
CA GLU A 418 -21.65 4.22 26.75
C GLU A 418 -20.36 3.43 26.44
N LEU A 419 -19.53 3.17 27.46
CA LEU A 419 -18.32 2.34 27.33
C LEU A 419 -18.45 0.94 27.92
N GLY A 420 -19.47 0.70 28.74
CA GLY A 420 -19.66 -0.60 29.39
C GLY A 420 -20.11 -1.68 28.42
N GLU A 421 -21.05 -1.36 27.54
CA GLU A 421 -21.64 -2.35 26.65
C GLU A 421 -20.66 -2.92 25.58
N PRO A 422 -19.78 -2.16 24.86
CA PRO A 422 -18.84 -2.76 23.91
C PRO A 422 -17.80 -3.65 24.60
N LEU A 423 -17.41 -3.29 25.83
CA LEU A 423 -16.53 -4.09 26.67
C LEU A 423 -17.22 -5.39 27.09
N ILE A 424 -18.48 -5.33 27.52
CA ILE A 424 -19.28 -6.52 27.83
C ILE A 424 -19.39 -7.41 26.60
N GLU A 425 -19.70 -6.85 25.43
CA GLU A 425 -19.79 -7.63 24.19
C GLU A 425 -18.46 -8.29 23.83
N SER A 426 -17.35 -7.56 23.92
CA SER A 426 -16.01 -8.12 23.66
C SER A 426 -15.64 -9.21 24.66
N ILE A 427 -15.99 -9.06 25.94
CA ILE A 427 -15.82 -10.09 26.97
C ILE A 427 -16.69 -11.32 26.66
N SER A 428 -17.95 -11.13 26.27
CA SER A 428 -18.88 -12.20 25.91
C SER A 428 -18.42 -13.00 24.69
N CYS A 429 -17.78 -12.35 23.72
CA CYS A 429 -17.23 -13.02 22.52
C CYS A 429 -15.84 -13.62 22.73
N LEU A 430 -15.09 -13.12 23.72
CA LEU A 430 -13.68 -13.46 23.93
C LEU A 430 -13.51 -14.97 24.06
N THR A 431 -14.35 -15.64 24.85
CA THR A 431 -14.21 -17.08 25.12
C THR A 431 -14.20 -17.89 23.81
N GLU A 432 -15.23 -17.79 22.97
CA GLU A 432 -15.35 -18.60 21.75
C GLU A 432 -14.17 -18.41 20.78
N VAL A 433 -13.81 -17.16 20.48
CA VAL A 433 -12.74 -16.85 19.52
C VAL A 433 -11.37 -17.19 20.10
N TYR A 434 -11.15 -16.93 21.39
CA TYR A 434 -9.91 -17.28 22.07
C TYR A 434 -9.71 -18.80 22.10
N GLU A 435 -10.79 -19.56 22.34
CA GLU A 435 -10.74 -21.02 22.28
C GLU A 435 -10.37 -21.54 20.88
N GLU A 436 -11.00 -21.01 19.83
CA GLU A 436 -10.72 -21.40 18.44
C GLU A 436 -9.25 -21.15 18.07
N GLN A 437 -8.74 -19.94 18.36
CA GLN A 437 -7.37 -19.57 18.02
C GLN A 437 -6.33 -20.39 18.81
N PHE A 438 -6.58 -20.71 20.09
CA PHE A 438 -5.71 -21.59 20.85
C PHE A 438 -5.77 -23.05 20.38
N ASP A 439 -6.95 -23.55 20.00
CA ASP A 439 -7.11 -24.90 19.48
C ASP A 439 -6.41 -25.07 18.12
N GLU A 440 -6.31 -24.03 17.30
CA GLU A 440 -5.50 -23.99 16.07
C GLU A 440 -4.02 -23.62 16.29
N LEU A 441 -3.59 -23.45 17.55
CA LEU A 441 -2.23 -23.02 17.95
C LEU A 441 -1.80 -21.67 17.35
N MET A 442 -2.78 -20.84 16.97
CA MET A 442 -2.62 -19.45 16.54
C MET A 442 -2.57 -18.53 17.75
N ILE A 443 -1.74 -18.87 18.74
CA ILE A 443 -1.69 -18.25 20.08
C ILE A 443 -1.51 -16.73 19.99
N TYR A 444 -0.70 -16.25 19.05
CA TYR A 444 -0.48 -14.82 18.87
C TYR A 444 -1.76 -14.03 18.56
N LYS A 445 -2.72 -14.63 17.82
CA LYS A 445 -4.03 -14.02 17.51
C LYS A 445 -4.92 -13.96 18.75
N ALA A 446 -4.93 -15.03 19.54
CA ALA A 446 -5.67 -15.08 20.80
C ALA A 446 -5.14 -14.05 21.81
N LEU A 447 -3.82 -13.92 21.91
CA LEU A 447 -3.19 -12.91 22.78
C LEU A 447 -3.46 -11.47 22.27
N GLU A 448 -3.54 -11.26 20.96
CA GLU A 448 -3.92 -9.97 20.39
C GLU A 448 -5.35 -9.58 20.79
N LEU A 449 -6.29 -10.51 20.64
CA LEU A 449 -7.68 -10.36 21.04
C LEU A 449 -7.83 -10.08 22.55
N LEU A 450 -7.13 -10.85 23.40
CA LEU A 450 -7.14 -10.61 24.84
C LEU A 450 -6.63 -9.21 25.20
N MET A 451 -5.56 -8.75 24.53
CA MET A 451 -5.03 -7.42 24.77
C MET A 451 -6.00 -6.33 24.27
N ASP A 452 -6.78 -6.58 23.21
CA ASP A 452 -7.87 -5.68 22.80
C ASP A 452 -8.93 -5.51 23.89
N VAL A 453 -9.36 -6.59 24.54
CA VAL A 453 -10.28 -6.53 25.68
C VAL A 453 -9.67 -5.77 26.86
N MET A 454 -8.40 -6.02 27.20
CA MET A 454 -7.71 -5.32 28.29
C MET A 454 -7.62 -3.82 28.05
N ARG A 455 -7.45 -3.39 26.80
CA ARG A 455 -7.44 -1.98 26.41
C ARG A 455 -8.81 -1.33 26.57
N GLN A 456 -9.87 -2.01 26.15
CA GLN A 456 -11.24 -1.55 26.37
C GLN A 456 -11.54 -1.39 27.86
N ALA A 457 -11.12 -2.34 28.70
CA ALA A 457 -11.28 -2.26 30.15
C ALA A 457 -10.48 -1.10 30.78
N ASN A 458 -9.25 -0.85 30.33
CA ASN A 458 -8.50 0.35 30.73
C ASN A 458 -9.21 1.64 30.31
N GLY A 459 -9.76 1.68 29.10
CA GLY A 459 -10.56 2.80 28.59
C GLY A 459 -11.80 3.06 29.45
N PHE A 460 -12.53 1.99 29.84
CA PHE A 460 -13.68 2.06 30.74
C PHE A 460 -13.30 2.65 32.10
N PHE A 461 -12.23 2.14 32.74
CA PHE A 461 -11.72 2.70 33.99
C PHE A 461 -11.26 4.16 33.85
N GLN A 462 -10.69 4.55 32.70
CA GLN A 462 -10.18 5.90 32.45
C GLN A 462 -11.28 6.92 32.26
N PHE A 463 -12.37 6.55 31.59
CA PHE A 463 -13.46 7.46 31.31
C PHE A 463 -14.29 7.77 32.56
N TYR A 464 -14.63 6.75 33.37
CA TYR A 464 -15.47 6.96 34.55
C TYR A 464 -14.70 7.52 35.75
N GLU A 465 -13.37 7.47 35.72
CA GLU A 465 -12.49 8.01 36.76
C GLU A 465 -13.01 7.75 38.19
N PRO A 466 -13.35 6.51 38.57
CA PRO A 466 -14.12 6.25 39.79
C PRO A 466 -13.40 6.72 41.08
N TRP A 467 -12.08 6.90 41.03
CA TRP A 467 -11.30 7.53 42.11
C TRP A 467 -11.61 9.02 42.33
N LYS A 468 -12.27 9.72 41.39
CA LYS A 468 -12.73 11.11 41.53
C LYS A 468 -14.16 11.21 42.10
N GLU A 469 -14.97 10.16 42.05
CA GLU A 469 -16.36 10.18 42.57
C GLU A 469 -16.44 10.14 44.10
N LEU A 470 -15.39 9.65 44.74
CA LEU A 470 -15.24 9.62 46.21
C LEU A 470 -14.89 11.00 46.80
N ASP A 471 -14.66 12.01 45.96
CA ASP A 471 -14.23 13.34 46.35
C ASP A 471 -15.46 14.21 46.68
N VAL A 472 -16.00 14.08 47.91
CA VAL A 472 -17.25 14.68 48.43
C VAL A 472 -17.36 16.20 48.20
N ARG A 473 -16.24 16.88 47.92
CA ARG A 473 -16.19 18.33 47.67
C ARG A 473 -16.57 18.74 46.22
N LYS A 474 -16.61 17.81 45.26
CA LYS A 474 -16.85 18.13 43.82
C LYS A 474 -18.27 17.83 43.31
N VAL A 475 -19.09 17.11 44.08
CA VAL A 475 -20.47 16.73 43.70
C VAL A 475 -21.43 17.94 43.60
N ARG A 476 -21.11 19.07 44.26
CA ARG A 476 -21.91 20.31 44.21
C ARG A 476 -21.68 21.18 42.96
N ASP A 477 -20.54 21.03 42.26
CA ASP A 477 -20.19 21.89 41.12
C ASP A 477 -20.62 21.31 39.75
N LYS A 478 -20.79 19.98 39.62
CA LYS A 478 -21.27 19.37 38.37
C LYS A 478 -22.73 19.72 38.03
N ARG A 479 -23.58 20.04 39.01
CA ARG A 479 -25.01 20.45 38.79
C ARG A 479 -25.19 21.91 38.35
N LYS A 480 -24.15 22.75 38.43
CA LYS A 480 -24.20 24.17 37.99
C LYS A 480 -23.67 24.38 36.56
N ARG A 481 -22.87 23.46 36.02
CA ARG A 481 -22.31 23.55 34.66
C ARG A 481 -23.27 23.10 33.54
N THR A 482 -24.36 22.41 33.87
CA THR A 482 -25.34 21.90 32.91
C THR A 482 -26.50 22.86 32.58
N ARG A 483 -26.50 24.10 33.09
CA ARG A 483 -27.65 25.04 32.97
C ARG A 483 -27.37 26.38 32.31
N ILE A 484 -26.16 26.60 31.78
CA ILE A 484 -25.74 27.89 31.21
C ILE A 484 -25.02 27.59 29.90
N MET A 485 -25.63 28.00 28.77
CA MET A 485 -25.06 28.33 27.45
C MET A 485 -26.03 27.86 26.34
N SER A 486 -27.09 28.65 26.17
CA SER A 486 -27.98 28.65 25.01
C SER A 486 -27.29 29.30 23.79
N ASP A 487 -27.55 28.73 22.62
CA ASP A 487 -26.80 28.86 21.36
C ASP A 487 -27.16 30.11 20.51
N GLU A 488 -27.63 31.21 21.12
CA GLU A 488 -28.28 32.31 20.37
C GLU A 488 -27.43 33.54 20.01
N ASP A 489 -26.15 33.64 20.42
CA ASP A 489 -25.36 34.89 20.26
C ASP A 489 -24.10 34.77 19.36
N ARG A 490 -24.25 34.50 18.05
CA ARG A 490 -23.15 34.70 17.07
C ARG A 490 -23.50 35.73 15.99
N PRO A 491 -22.74 36.84 15.88
CA PRO A 491 -23.11 37.97 15.03
C PRO A 491 -22.90 37.67 13.55
N LYS A 492 -23.99 37.65 12.78
CA LYS A 492 -24.02 37.75 11.32
C LYS A 492 -23.63 39.18 10.92
N LYS A 493 -22.47 39.40 10.26
CA LYS A 493 -22.21 40.52 9.33
C LYS A 493 -20.78 40.48 8.75
N ARG A 494 -20.65 39.97 7.52
CA ARG A 494 -19.63 40.41 6.54
C ARG A 494 -20.34 40.58 5.21
N ALA A 495 -20.57 41.81 4.79
CA ALA A 495 -21.11 42.13 3.48
C ALA A 495 -20.19 41.54 2.39
N LYS A 496 -20.73 40.69 1.51
CA LYS A 496 -20.01 40.07 0.38
C LYS A 496 -19.54 41.19 -0.56
N LYS A 497 -18.24 41.44 -0.61
CA LYS A 497 -17.61 42.26 -1.66
C LYS A 497 -17.85 41.53 -3.00
N ALA A 498 -18.35 42.24 -4.03
CA ALA A 498 -18.61 41.66 -5.35
C ALA A 498 -17.35 40.96 -5.88
N ALA A 499 -17.52 39.77 -6.45
CA ALA A 499 -16.42 38.94 -6.92
C ALA A 499 -15.89 39.46 -8.27
N ARG A 500 -14.57 39.40 -8.43
CA ARG A 500 -13.90 39.80 -9.67
C ARG A 500 -14.05 38.72 -10.74
N HIS A 501 -14.36 39.09 -11.99
CA HIS A 501 -14.64 38.15 -13.08
C HIS A 501 -14.01 38.58 -14.42
N GLU A 502 -13.90 37.65 -15.36
CA GLU A 502 -13.46 37.90 -16.74
C GLU A 502 -14.67 38.10 -17.69
N CYS A 503 -14.48 38.90 -18.73
CA CYS A 503 -15.46 39.11 -19.79
C CYS A 503 -14.89 38.61 -21.12
N THR A 504 -15.60 37.71 -21.80
CA THR A 504 -15.13 37.10 -23.06
C THR A 504 -16.22 37.13 -24.14
N VAL A 505 -15.89 37.65 -25.32
CA VAL A 505 -16.72 37.54 -26.53
C VAL A 505 -16.18 36.40 -27.38
N ILE A 506 -17.02 35.42 -27.71
CA ILE A 506 -16.65 34.28 -28.56
C ILE A 506 -17.30 34.48 -29.93
N LEU A 507 -16.46 34.63 -30.96
CA LEU A 507 -16.85 34.80 -32.35
C LEU A 507 -16.70 33.47 -33.07
N ILE A 508 -17.80 32.94 -33.63
CA ILE A 508 -17.80 31.70 -34.39
C ILE A 508 -18.18 31.99 -35.84
N ASP A 509 -17.31 31.60 -36.77
CA ASP A 509 -17.63 31.59 -38.19
C ASP A 509 -18.64 30.48 -38.48
N VAL A 510 -19.81 30.87 -38.98
CA VAL A 510 -20.86 29.96 -39.45
C VAL A 510 -21.10 30.09 -40.95
N GLY A 511 -20.19 30.72 -41.69
CA GLY A 511 -20.31 30.90 -43.12
C GLY A 511 -20.26 29.59 -43.92
N ALA A 512 -20.73 29.64 -45.17
CA ALA A 512 -20.72 28.49 -46.08
C ALA A 512 -19.31 27.91 -46.33
N ASN A 513 -18.27 28.74 -46.17
CA ASN A 513 -16.87 28.36 -46.22
C ASN A 513 -16.43 27.37 -45.13
N MET A 514 -17.16 27.26 -44.02
CA MET A 514 -16.83 26.34 -42.91
C MET A 514 -17.15 24.87 -43.21
N SER A 515 -17.91 24.60 -44.27
CA SER A 515 -18.21 23.26 -44.80
C SER A 515 -17.31 22.90 -45.99
N ARG A 516 -16.03 22.59 -45.75
CA ARG A 516 -15.16 21.98 -46.77
C ARG A 516 -15.39 20.46 -46.82
N GLU A 517 -15.83 19.96 -47.96
CA GLU A 517 -15.93 18.51 -48.22
C GLU A 517 -14.53 17.90 -48.45
N GLY A 518 -14.24 16.75 -47.84
CA GLY A 518 -13.02 15.95 -48.12
C GLY A 518 -12.08 15.67 -46.93
N VAL A 519 -12.37 16.17 -45.73
CA VAL A 519 -11.61 15.87 -44.50
C VAL A 519 -12.53 15.12 -43.52
N GLU A 520 -12.00 14.16 -42.74
CA GLU A 520 -12.81 13.35 -41.79
C GLU A 520 -13.58 14.18 -40.76
N THR A 521 -13.10 15.39 -40.44
CA THR A 521 -13.74 16.36 -39.55
C THR A 521 -13.80 17.72 -40.24
N THR A 522 -14.99 18.31 -40.32
CA THR A 522 -15.18 19.64 -40.92
C THR A 522 -14.66 20.75 -40.00
N ASP A 523 -14.22 21.88 -40.58
CA ASP A 523 -13.77 23.05 -39.81
C ASP A 523 -14.86 23.55 -38.85
N MET A 524 -16.14 23.48 -39.26
CA MET A 524 -17.29 23.73 -38.40
C MET A 524 -17.33 22.81 -37.18
N GLN A 525 -17.08 21.51 -37.35
CA GLN A 525 -17.08 20.58 -36.21
C GLN A 525 -15.94 20.91 -35.24
N LEU A 526 -14.74 21.21 -35.75
CA LEU A 526 -13.61 21.63 -34.91
C LEU A 526 -13.89 22.93 -34.16
N ALA A 527 -14.56 23.90 -34.81
CA ALA A 527 -14.99 25.13 -34.19
C ALA A 527 -16.01 24.88 -33.06
N LYS A 528 -17.01 24.03 -33.31
CA LYS A 528 -17.99 23.60 -32.30
C LYS A 528 -17.29 22.92 -31.11
N ASP A 529 -16.43 21.94 -31.36
CA ASP A 529 -15.72 21.20 -30.32
C ASP A 529 -14.86 22.13 -29.45
N THR A 530 -14.18 23.10 -30.07
CA THR A 530 -13.37 24.12 -29.37
C THR A 530 -14.19 24.97 -28.42
N VAL A 531 -15.30 25.54 -28.90
CA VAL A 531 -16.16 26.41 -28.08
C VAL A 531 -16.90 25.61 -27.01
N GLU A 532 -17.39 24.44 -27.38
CA GLU A 532 -18.05 23.52 -26.46
C GLU A 532 -17.11 23.13 -25.31
N TRP A 533 -15.83 22.88 -25.59
CA TRP A 533 -14.82 22.60 -24.58
C TRP A 533 -14.69 23.73 -23.56
N ILE A 534 -14.60 24.98 -24.02
CA ILE A 534 -14.48 26.18 -23.16
C ILE A 534 -15.72 26.30 -22.27
N ILE A 535 -16.91 26.27 -22.89
CA ILE A 535 -18.18 26.51 -22.21
C ILE A 535 -18.46 25.41 -21.19
N THR A 536 -18.29 24.15 -21.58
CA THR A 536 -18.41 22.98 -20.69
C THR A 536 -17.52 23.15 -19.46
N ARG A 537 -16.28 23.59 -19.66
CA ARG A 537 -15.33 23.78 -18.56
C ARG A 537 -15.74 24.91 -17.62
N LYS A 538 -16.17 26.05 -18.15
CA LYS A 538 -16.61 27.21 -17.36
C LYS A 538 -17.86 26.92 -16.54
N ILE A 539 -18.81 26.16 -17.10
CA ILE A 539 -20.04 25.72 -16.41
C ILE A 539 -19.69 24.82 -15.22
N PHE A 540 -18.98 23.71 -15.46
CA PHE A 540 -18.72 22.71 -14.42
C PHE A 540 -17.62 23.10 -13.42
N THR A 541 -16.91 24.21 -13.65
CA THR A 541 -16.02 24.83 -12.65
C THR A 541 -16.70 25.95 -11.86
N GLU A 542 -18.00 26.20 -12.11
CA GLU A 542 -18.80 27.28 -11.51
C GLU A 542 -18.13 28.65 -11.67
N SER A 543 -17.56 28.92 -12.85
CA SER A 543 -16.88 30.19 -13.07
C SER A 543 -17.87 31.34 -13.12
N ILE A 544 -17.57 32.43 -12.41
CA ILE A 544 -18.36 33.67 -12.39
C ILE A 544 -18.09 34.57 -13.62
N ASP A 545 -17.26 34.09 -14.55
CA ASP A 545 -16.93 34.79 -15.78
C ASP A 545 -18.16 34.91 -16.69
N LYS A 546 -18.19 36.00 -17.44
CA LYS A 546 -19.30 36.33 -18.33
C LYS A 546 -18.88 36.16 -19.78
N PHE A 547 -19.79 35.60 -20.58
CA PHE A 547 -19.62 35.30 -21.99
C PHE A 547 -20.74 35.92 -22.81
N THR A 548 -20.46 36.19 -24.07
CA THR A 548 -21.47 36.32 -25.13
C THR A 548 -21.00 35.50 -26.33
N LEU A 549 -21.96 34.87 -27.01
CA LEU A 549 -21.73 34.04 -28.18
C LEU A 549 -22.25 34.79 -29.41
N MET A 550 -21.35 35.09 -30.33
CA MET A 550 -21.65 35.81 -31.56
C MET A 550 -21.29 34.94 -32.76
N LEU A 551 -22.27 34.65 -33.60
CA LEU A 551 -22.08 33.93 -34.85
C LEU A 551 -21.99 34.95 -35.99
N PHE A 552 -21.04 34.78 -36.90
CA PHE A 552 -20.92 35.64 -38.08
C PHE A 552 -20.92 34.79 -39.36
N GLY A 553 -21.52 35.33 -40.43
CA GLY A 553 -21.88 34.56 -41.62
C GLY A 553 -23.22 33.82 -41.50
N SER A 554 -24.04 34.16 -40.49
CA SER A 554 -25.37 33.58 -40.27
C SER A 554 -26.39 34.13 -41.28
N GLU A 555 -27.30 33.29 -41.78
CA GLU A 555 -28.43 33.77 -42.62
C GLU A 555 -29.44 34.61 -41.82
N VAL A 556 -29.45 34.46 -40.49
CA VAL A 556 -30.29 35.24 -39.57
C VAL A 556 -29.43 36.33 -38.94
N THR A 557 -29.89 37.58 -39.05
CA THR A 557 -29.24 38.73 -38.39
C THR A 557 -29.98 39.05 -37.09
N GLN A 558 -29.28 38.99 -35.96
CA GLN A 558 -29.74 39.42 -34.64
C GLN A 558 -28.59 40.18 -33.96
N ASN A 559 -28.41 41.44 -34.33
CA ASN A 559 -27.34 42.29 -33.87
C ASN A 559 -27.91 43.49 -33.07
N PRO A 560 -27.71 43.55 -31.74
CA PRO A 560 -28.29 44.60 -30.91
C PRO A 560 -27.54 45.94 -30.98
N ILE A 561 -26.39 46.01 -31.67
CA ILE A 561 -25.48 47.16 -31.61
C ILE A 561 -25.28 47.83 -32.95
N THR A 562 -24.94 47.05 -33.97
CA THR A 562 -24.70 47.57 -35.32
C THR A 562 -25.78 47.09 -36.28
N THR A 563 -25.90 47.78 -37.40
CA THR A 563 -26.81 47.39 -38.50
C THR A 563 -26.19 46.35 -39.44
N ASP A 564 -25.06 45.76 -39.05
CA ASP A 564 -24.33 44.82 -39.89
C ASP A 564 -25.12 43.52 -40.06
N GLU A 565 -25.33 43.14 -41.33
CA GLU A 565 -26.00 41.91 -41.70
C GLU A 565 -25.12 40.69 -41.39
N ASN A 566 -25.78 39.53 -41.25
CA ASN A 566 -25.16 38.21 -41.05
C ASN A 566 -24.46 38.00 -39.69
N ILE A 567 -24.73 38.86 -38.71
CA ILE A 567 -24.26 38.74 -37.33
C ILE A 567 -25.43 38.34 -36.42
N PHE A 568 -25.24 37.28 -35.63
CA PHE A 568 -26.24 36.75 -34.70
C PHE A 568 -25.67 36.64 -33.29
N PHE A 569 -26.26 37.36 -32.34
CA PHE A 569 -26.00 37.20 -30.91
C PHE A 569 -27.00 36.22 -30.31
N TYR A 570 -26.50 35.16 -29.66
CA TYR A 570 -27.38 34.19 -29.00
C TYR A 570 -28.14 34.79 -27.81
N GLU A 571 -27.47 35.62 -27.00
CA GLU A 571 -28.06 36.39 -25.91
C GLU A 571 -27.53 37.84 -25.98
N GLU A 572 -28.43 38.83 -25.84
CA GLU A 572 -28.06 40.26 -25.92
C GLU A 572 -27.14 40.69 -24.77
N GLU A 573 -27.36 40.17 -23.57
CA GLU A 573 -26.57 40.49 -22.39
C GLU A 573 -25.47 39.46 -22.11
N MET A 574 -24.28 39.95 -21.79
CA MET A 574 -23.17 39.11 -21.36
C MET A 574 -23.47 38.50 -19.99
N GLN A 575 -23.48 37.17 -19.94
CA GLN A 575 -23.87 36.42 -18.75
C GLN A 575 -23.04 35.17 -18.53
N GLN A 576 -23.22 34.54 -17.37
CA GLN A 576 -22.56 33.28 -17.07
C GLN A 576 -23.13 32.19 -18.00
N ALA A 577 -22.25 31.38 -18.60
CA ALA A 577 -22.68 30.32 -19.51
C ALA A 577 -23.61 29.32 -18.82
N LYS A 578 -24.65 28.88 -19.53
CA LYS A 578 -25.67 27.93 -19.05
C LYS A 578 -25.64 26.63 -19.86
N ILE A 579 -26.24 25.57 -19.33
CA ILE A 579 -26.35 24.27 -20.03
C ILE A 579 -27.07 24.42 -21.38
N ASP A 580 -28.03 25.34 -21.50
CA ASP A 580 -28.76 25.58 -22.76
C ASP A 580 -27.86 26.09 -23.90
N TRP A 581 -26.74 26.76 -23.58
CA TRP A 581 -25.75 27.16 -24.59
C TRP A 581 -25.11 25.93 -25.25
N LEU A 582 -24.89 24.84 -24.49
CA LEU A 582 -24.37 23.59 -25.04
C LEU A 582 -25.37 22.92 -25.98
N ARG A 583 -26.68 23.00 -25.66
CA ARG A 583 -27.75 22.54 -26.56
C ARG A 583 -27.81 23.33 -27.85
N PHE A 584 -27.64 24.65 -27.76
CA PHE A 584 -27.59 25.54 -28.92
C PHE A 584 -26.38 25.25 -29.82
N ILE A 585 -25.19 25.12 -29.23
CA ILE A 585 -23.96 24.80 -29.97
C ILE A 585 -24.10 23.47 -30.70
N ASP A 586 -24.65 22.44 -30.04
CA ASP A 586 -24.75 21.10 -30.64
C ASP A 586 -25.82 21.03 -31.75
N ASN A 587 -27.02 21.57 -31.51
CA ASN A 587 -28.18 21.35 -32.38
C ASN A 587 -28.41 22.45 -33.43
N GLU A 588 -28.15 23.71 -33.08
CA GLU A 588 -28.57 24.88 -33.88
C GLU A 588 -27.42 25.45 -34.72
N ILE A 589 -26.17 25.42 -34.22
CA ILE A 589 -25.02 25.90 -34.99
C ILE A 589 -24.73 24.94 -36.14
N LYS A 590 -24.99 25.42 -37.36
CA LYS A 590 -24.75 24.75 -38.64
C LYS A 590 -24.14 25.76 -39.62
N PRO A 591 -23.35 25.30 -40.61
CA PRO A 591 -22.89 26.17 -41.69
C PRO A 591 -24.08 26.75 -42.45
N SER A 592 -24.03 28.05 -42.74
CA SER A 592 -24.96 28.72 -43.63
C SER A 592 -24.86 28.17 -45.05
N LYS A 593 -25.96 28.24 -45.82
CA LYS A 593 -25.98 27.66 -47.17
C LYS A 593 -25.36 28.59 -48.21
N SER A 594 -25.39 29.90 -47.97
CA SER A 594 -25.08 30.91 -48.99
C SER A 594 -24.23 32.08 -48.50
N THR A 595 -24.32 32.44 -47.23
CA THR A 595 -23.59 33.58 -46.66
C THR A 595 -22.20 33.16 -46.18
N ASN A 596 -21.18 33.91 -46.56
CA ASN A 596 -19.82 33.77 -46.02
C ASN A 596 -19.65 34.62 -44.77
N GLY A 597 -18.75 34.20 -43.87
CA GLY A 597 -18.43 34.97 -42.67
C GLY A 597 -17.42 36.08 -42.95
N ASP A 598 -17.78 37.33 -42.66
CA ASP A 598 -16.83 38.45 -42.60
C ASP A 598 -16.32 38.62 -41.16
N PHE A 599 -15.05 38.25 -40.95
CA PHE A 599 -14.42 38.35 -39.63
C PHE A 599 -14.11 39.80 -39.22
N LEU A 600 -13.93 40.74 -40.16
CA LEU A 600 -13.63 42.13 -39.84
C LEU A 600 -14.88 42.82 -39.30
N ALA A 601 -16.02 42.65 -39.98
CA ALA A 601 -17.32 43.08 -39.47
C ALA A 601 -17.62 42.47 -38.08
N ALA A 602 -17.32 41.19 -37.91
CA ALA A 602 -17.46 40.51 -36.61
C ALA A 602 -16.58 41.14 -35.52
N LEU A 603 -15.31 41.46 -35.82
CA LEU A 603 -14.41 42.09 -34.84
C LEU A 603 -14.87 43.50 -34.46
N ILE A 604 -15.39 44.29 -35.41
CA ILE A 604 -15.93 45.62 -35.15
C ILE A 604 -17.16 45.51 -34.23
N ALA A 605 -18.13 44.65 -34.58
CA ALA A 605 -19.32 44.41 -33.77
C ALA A 605 -18.97 43.94 -32.34
N ALA A 606 -17.93 43.10 -32.20
CA ALA A 606 -17.43 42.65 -30.90
C ALA A 606 -16.79 43.77 -30.07
N LEU A 607 -16.04 44.68 -30.70
CA LEU A 607 -15.43 45.82 -30.05
C LEU A 607 -16.48 46.84 -29.57
N ASP A 608 -17.47 47.13 -30.41
CA ASP A 608 -18.58 48.00 -30.04
C ASP A 608 -19.44 47.38 -28.93
N TYR A 609 -19.66 46.06 -28.97
CA TYR A 609 -20.29 45.32 -27.88
C TYR A 609 -19.53 45.50 -26.57
N MET A 610 -18.22 45.27 -26.59
CA MET A 610 -17.38 45.40 -25.40
C MET A 610 -17.39 46.83 -24.87
N ARG A 611 -17.33 47.84 -25.74
CA ARG A 611 -17.40 49.24 -25.34
C ARG A 611 -18.72 49.59 -24.66
N ASN A 612 -19.85 49.28 -25.29
CA ASN A 612 -21.18 49.55 -24.75
C ASN A 612 -21.46 48.78 -23.45
N HIS A 613 -20.99 47.53 -23.36
CA HIS A 613 -21.14 46.74 -22.14
C HIS A 613 -20.30 47.31 -20.99
N LEU A 614 -19.06 47.74 -21.26
CA LEU A 614 -18.17 48.28 -20.22
C LEU A 614 -18.67 49.61 -19.64
N GLU A 615 -19.35 50.46 -20.43
CA GLU A 615 -19.93 51.72 -19.94
C GLU A 615 -21.00 51.51 -18.86
N ASN A 616 -21.69 50.35 -18.89
CA ASN A 616 -22.76 50.01 -17.95
C ASN A 616 -22.29 49.30 -16.67
N TYR A 617 -21.00 48.94 -16.54
CA TYR A 617 -20.47 48.19 -15.39
C TYR A 617 -19.41 48.97 -14.62
N PRO A 618 -19.44 48.99 -13.27
CA PRO A 618 -18.38 49.61 -12.49
C PRO A 618 -17.07 48.86 -12.71
N GLU A 619 -16.12 49.48 -13.42
CA GLU A 619 -14.82 48.93 -13.88
C GLU A 619 -14.08 48.10 -12.81
N SER A 620 -14.28 48.43 -11.54
CA SER A 620 -13.63 47.85 -10.37
C SER A 620 -13.73 46.31 -10.21
N ASN A 621 -14.63 45.64 -10.93
CA ASN A 621 -14.85 44.19 -10.81
C ASN A 621 -14.34 43.35 -11.99
N ILE A 622 -13.99 43.93 -13.14
CA ILE A 622 -13.53 43.17 -14.31
C ILE A 622 -12.02 42.99 -14.22
N THR A 623 -11.54 41.75 -14.32
CA THR A 623 -10.10 41.43 -14.25
C THR A 623 -9.41 41.31 -15.59
N VAL A 624 -10.11 40.78 -16.59
CA VAL A 624 -9.55 40.50 -17.93
C VAL A 624 -10.67 40.65 -18.96
N ARG A 625 -10.32 41.22 -20.12
CA ARG A 625 -11.19 41.38 -21.29
C ARG A 625 -10.61 40.53 -22.42
N ASN A 626 -11.41 39.67 -23.03
CA ASN A 626 -10.97 38.74 -24.07
C ASN A 626 -11.90 38.76 -25.29
N ILE A 627 -11.32 38.66 -26.49
CA ILE A 627 -12.04 38.31 -27.72
C ILE A 627 -11.39 37.05 -28.28
N LEU A 628 -12.21 36.03 -28.52
CA LEU A 628 -11.81 34.76 -29.14
C LEU A 628 -12.47 34.64 -30.50
N LEU A 629 -11.67 34.57 -31.56
CA LEU A 629 -12.13 34.36 -32.92
C LEU A 629 -11.90 32.90 -33.35
N VAL A 630 -12.95 32.23 -33.82
CA VAL A 630 -12.90 30.85 -34.32
C VAL A 630 -13.37 30.83 -35.78
N THR A 631 -12.46 30.61 -36.71
CA THR A 631 -12.72 30.74 -38.17
C THR A 631 -11.71 29.95 -38.99
N ASN A 632 -12.07 29.56 -40.20
CA ASN A 632 -11.13 29.03 -41.20
C ASN A 632 -10.61 30.09 -42.19
N LEU A 633 -10.99 31.37 -41.99
CA LEU A 633 -10.64 32.53 -42.84
C LEU A 633 -11.06 32.41 -44.32
N GLY A 634 -11.92 31.45 -44.66
CA GLY A 634 -12.30 31.17 -46.05
C GLY A 634 -13.28 32.16 -46.68
N GLY A 635 -13.90 33.06 -45.89
CA GLY A 635 -14.97 33.96 -46.32
C GLY A 635 -14.55 35.38 -46.68
N PHE A 636 -13.24 35.66 -46.73
CA PHE A 636 -12.71 37.01 -46.85
C PHE A 636 -12.94 37.65 -48.23
N ASP A 637 -13.47 38.87 -48.25
CA ASP A 637 -13.56 39.73 -49.44
C ASP A 637 -12.23 40.52 -49.61
N GLU A 638 -11.70 40.57 -50.82
CA GLU A 638 -10.41 41.22 -51.12
C GLU A 638 -10.43 42.75 -50.95
N ASN A 639 -11.62 43.36 -50.82
CA ASN A 639 -11.80 44.81 -50.64
C ASN A 639 -11.75 45.22 -49.16
N VAL A 640 -10.56 45.22 -48.54
CA VAL A 640 -10.40 45.70 -47.16
C VAL A 640 -10.01 47.16 -47.09
N ASP A 641 -10.77 47.90 -46.28
CA ASP A 641 -10.45 49.26 -45.86
C ASP A 641 -9.35 49.24 -44.78
N GLU A 642 -8.18 49.80 -45.09
CA GLU A 642 -7.08 49.96 -44.11
C GLU A 642 -7.52 50.77 -42.89
N GLU A 643 -8.51 51.67 -43.04
CA GLU A 643 -9.08 52.44 -41.94
C GLU A 643 -9.78 51.54 -40.91
N CYS A 644 -10.49 50.50 -41.37
CA CYS A 644 -11.14 49.51 -40.50
C CYS A 644 -10.12 48.70 -39.69
N VAL A 645 -9.02 48.26 -40.31
CA VAL A 645 -7.95 47.53 -39.61
C VAL A 645 -7.29 48.41 -38.54
N GLY A 646 -7.02 49.68 -38.87
CA GLY A 646 -6.53 50.66 -37.92
C GLY A 646 -7.48 50.89 -36.74
N ALA A 647 -8.79 50.98 -37.01
CA ALA A 647 -9.82 51.13 -35.98
C ALA A 647 -9.87 49.93 -35.03
N ILE A 648 -9.79 48.69 -35.56
CA ILE A 648 -9.76 47.46 -34.75
C ILE A 648 -8.54 47.45 -33.81
N ILE A 649 -7.35 47.73 -34.34
CA ILE A 649 -6.11 47.73 -33.56
C ILE A 649 -6.16 48.78 -32.45
N ASN A 650 -6.65 49.99 -32.77
CA ASN A 650 -6.80 51.06 -31.80
C ASN A 650 -7.86 50.73 -30.74
N GLY A 651 -8.99 50.15 -31.14
CA GLY A 651 -10.04 49.71 -30.23
C GLY A 651 -9.57 48.63 -29.25
N MET A 652 -8.86 47.61 -29.74
CA MET A 652 -8.28 46.55 -28.90
C MET A 652 -7.26 47.08 -27.89
N LYS A 653 -6.38 47.99 -28.31
CA LYS A 653 -5.40 48.63 -27.43
C LYS A 653 -6.06 49.53 -26.39
N ALA A 654 -7.02 50.36 -26.79
CA ALA A 654 -7.72 51.28 -25.90
C ALA A 654 -8.53 50.54 -24.82
N LEU A 655 -9.13 49.40 -25.17
CA LEU A 655 -9.91 48.58 -24.24
C LEU A 655 -9.06 47.52 -23.51
N GLU A 656 -7.75 47.44 -23.73
CA GLU A 656 -6.84 46.43 -23.15
C GLU A 656 -7.33 44.99 -23.36
N ILE A 657 -7.82 44.68 -24.57
CA ILE A 657 -8.39 43.37 -24.91
C ILE A 657 -7.28 42.37 -25.24
N ASN A 658 -7.37 41.17 -24.65
CA ASN A 658 -6.56 40.04 -25.07
C ASN A 658 -7.22 39.37 -26.28
N PHE A 659 -6.57 39.41 -27.43
CA PHE A 659 -7.08 38.81 -28.65
C PHE A 659 -6.47 37.42 -28.88
N SER A 660 -7.29 36.44 -29.22
CA SER A 660 -6.86 35.08 -29.54
C SER A 660 -7.65 34.54 -30.73
N VAL A 661 -6.96 33.82 -31.61
CA VAL A 661 -7.58 33.20 -32.79
C VAL A 661 -7.35 31.69 -32.76
N VAL A 662 -8.39 30.93 -33.07
CA VAL A 662 -8.33 29.48 -33.31
C VAL A 662 -8.78 29.23 -34.75
N GLY A 663 -7.90 28.66 -35.57
CA GLY A 663 -8.15 28.54 -37.01
C GLY A 663 -7.08 27.73 -37.75
N PRO A 664 -6.81 28.01 -39.04
CA PRO A 664 -5.77 27.34 -39.81
C PRO A 664 -4.37 27.61 -39.21
N SER A 665 -3.50 26.61 -39.23
CA SER A 665 -2.08 26.80 -38.91
C SER A 665 -1.45 27.73 -39.94
N PHE A 666 -0.95 28.90 -39.52
CA PHE A 666 0.02 29.65 -40.31
C PHE A 666 1.38 28.96 -40.19
N GLU A 667 1.59 27.86 -40.93
CA GLU A 667 2.93 27.38 -41.21
C GLU A 667 3.63 28.41 -42.12
N LYS A 668 4.21 29.47 -41.53
CA LYS A 668 5.29 30.33 -42.05
C LYS A 668 5.25 31.71 -41.39
N LEU A 669 5.67 31.79 -40.13
CA LEU A 669 6.24 33.02 -39.57
C LEU A 669 7.77 32.96 -39.49
N SER A 670 8.43 32.13 -40.31
CA SER A 670 9.81 32.37 -40.77
C SER A 670 10.14 31.55 -42.03
N LYS A 671 11.17 31.96 -42.77
CA LYS A 671 11.52 31.46 -44.11
C LYS A 671 11.99 29.99 -44.09
N PRO A 672 11.65 29.16 -45.10
CA PRO A 672 12.25 27.84 -45.25
C PRO A 672 13.71 28.00 -45.68
N LYS A 673 14.63 27.48 -44.89
CA LYS A 673 15.96 27.06 -45.35
C LYS A 673 16.09 25.58 -45.04
N ASP A 674 16.45 24.83 -46.07
CA ASP A 674 16.77 23.41 -46.04
C ASP A 674 17.72 23.09 -44.88
N GLU A 675 17.55 21.91 -44.26
CA GLU A 675 18.61 20.90 -44.10
C GLU A 675 18.24 19.84 -43.04
N ILE A 676 18.00 18.61 -43.53
CA ILE A 676 18.69 17.37 -43.15
C ILE A 676 18.85 17.10 -41.64
N ILE A 677 18.22 16.03 -41.14
CA ILE A 677 18.87 14.88 -40.46
C ILE A 677 17.85 13.72 -40.46
N SER A 678 17.99 12.82 -41.43
CA SER A 678 17.63 11.41 -41.27
C SER A 678 18.53 10.62 -42.21
N SER A 679 19.52 9.95 -41.62
CA SER A 679 20.40 8.90 -42.16
C SER A 679 20.78 8.94 -43.66
N GLU A 680 22.08 9.10 -43.90
CA GLU A 680 22.77 9.24 -45.20
C GLU A 680 22.46 8.18 -46.28
N GLU A 681 21.80 7.06 -45.97
CA GLU A 681 21.56 5.99 -46.95
C GLU A 681 20.18 6.04 -47.63
N SER A 682 19.24 6.85 -47.16
CA SER A 682 17.85 6.86 -47.69
C SER A 682 17.60 7.90 -48.77
N ALA A 683 18.47 8.91 -48.89
CA ALA A 683 18.23 10.09 -49.72
C ALA A 683 18.37 9.84 -51.24
N ILE A 684 19.15 8.85 -51.65
CA ILE A 684 19.50 8.62 -53.07
C ILE A 684 18.31 8.03 -53.89
N LYS A 685 17.25 7.55 -53.25
CA LYS A 685 16.05 7.03 -53.96
C LYS A 685 14.89 8.02 -54.10
N LEU A 686 14.94 9.18 -53.43
CA LEU A 686 13.86 10.18 -53.44
C LEU A 686 14.11 11.36 -54.39
N GLU A 687 15.35 11.56 -54.85
CA GLU A 687 15.72 12.65 -55.78
C GLU A 687 15.01 12.61 -57.15
N GLY A 688 14.40 11.48 -57.53
CA GLY A 688 13.65 11.35 -58.80
C GLY A 688 12.21 11.88 -58.80
N LYS A 689 11.64 12.29 -57.66
CA LYS A 689 10.23 12.73 -57.56
C LYS A 689 10.03 14.17 -57.06
N LEU A 690 11.10 14.87 -56.70
CA LEU A 690 11.04 16.18 -56.05
C LEU A 690 10.88 17.39 -56.98
N SER A 691 10.78 17.20 -58.31
CA SER A 691 10.67 18.32 -59.27
C SER A 691 9.25 18.90 -59.46
N ASN A 692 8.20 18.35 -58.85
CA ASN A 692 6.81 18.77 -59.07
C ASN A 692 6.14 19.54 -57.91
N THR A 693 6.84 19.83 -56.80
CA THR A 693 6.23 20.46 -55.60
C THR A 693 6.64 21.94 -55.40
N MET A 694 7.35 22.55 -56.35
CA MET A 694 7.81 23.96 -56.26
C MET A 694 6.79 25.02 -56.76
N GLN A 695 5.49 24.72 -56.79
CA GLN A 695 4.46 25.70 -57.17
C GLN A 695 3.78 26.33 -55.94
N SER A 696 4.05 27.63 -55.75
CA SER A 696 3.28 28.67 -55.03
C SER A 696 3.00 28.50 -53.52
N PHE A 697 3.76 29.20 -52.68
CA PHE A 697 3.31 29.64 -51.36
C PHE A 697 3.06 31.15 -51.36
N ARG A 698 1.82 31.57 -51.58
CA ARG A 698 1.33 32.94 -51.31
C ARG A 698 0.45 32.84 -50.06
N MET A 699 0.76 33.59 -48.99
CA MET A 699 -0.23 33.80 -47.92
C MET A 699 -1.43 34.53 -48.50
N GLU A 700 -2.62 34.02 -48.21
CA GLU A 700 -3.89 34.60 -48.66
C GLU A 700 -4.05 36.01 -48.03
N PRO A 701 -4.73 36.95 -48.69
CA PRO A 701 -4.91 38.33 -48.19
C PRO A 701 -5.43 38.40 -46.74
N ALA A 702 -6.40 37.56 -46.39
CA ALA A 702 -6.97 37.45 -45.05
C ALA A 702 -5.92 37.15 -43.96
N GLU A 703 -5.00 36.22 -44.27
CA GLU A 703 -3.96 35.77 -43.33
C GLU A 703 -2.97 36.89 -43.03
N ARG A 704 -2.63 37.70 -44.04
CA ARG A 704 -1.74 38.86 -43.87
C ARG A 704 -2.35 39.90 -42.94
N ILE A 705 -3.62 40.25 -43.15
CA ILE A 705 -4.30 41.25 -42.35
C ILE A 705 -4.45 40.78 -40.90
N LEU A 706 -4.86 39.52 -40.70
CA LEU A 706 -4.96 38.97 -39.36
C LEU A 706 -3.60 38.92 -38.65
N THR A 707 -2.53 38.56 -39.36
CA THR A 707 -1.16 38.56 -38.83
C THR A 707 -0.72 39.96 -38.40
N ASP A 708 -1.08 41.00 -39.15
CA ASP A 708 -0.79 42.38 -38.78
C ASP A 708 -1.55 42.79 -37.50
N ILE A 709 -2.86 42.50 -37.42
CA ILE A 709 -3.67 42.74 -36.22
C ILE A 709 -3.06 42.05 -35.01
N LEU A 710 -2.70 40.76 -35.12
CA LEU A 710 -2.10 39.98 -34.03
C LEU A 710 -0.76 40.57 -33.57
N THR A 711 0.12 40.91 -34.51
CA THR A 711 1.45 41.47 -34.21
C THR A 711 1.34 42.82 -33.49
N GLN A 712 0.42 43.68 -33.93
CA GLN A 712 0.25 45.01 -33.35
C GLN A 712 -0.50 45.01 -32.02
N THR A 713 -1.39 44.05 -31.79
CA THR A 713 -2.17 43.92 -30.54
C THR A 713 -1.51 43.02 -29.50
N GLY A 714 -0.47 42.26 -29.88
CA GLY A 714 0.10 41.19 -29.06
C GLY A 714 -0.83 39.98 -28.93
N GLY A 715 -1.75 39.82 -29.88
CA GLY A 715 -2.63 38.67 -29.98
C GLY A 715 -1.87 37.40 -30.38
N VAL A 716 -2.52 36.25 -30.20
CA VAL A 716 -1.91 34.94 -30.50
C VAL A 716 -2.86 34.11 -31.34
N ILE A 717 -2.32 33.41 -32.33
CA ILE A 717 -3.05 32.45 -33.17
C ILE A 717 -2.63 31.03 -32.86
N TYR A 718 -3.60 30.12 -32.94
CA TYR A 718 -3.42 28.71 -32.72
C TYR A 718 -4.19 27.92 -33.75
N SER A 719 -3.61 26.80 -34.16
CA SER A 719 -4.34 25.83 -34.97
C SER A 719 -5.44 25.14 -34.15
N PHE A 720 -6.44 24.55 -34.81
CA PHE A 720 -7.42 23.70 -34.11
C PHE A 720 -6.74 22.57 -33.32
N SER A 721 -5.65 21.99 -33.84
CA SER A 721 -4.85 20.97 -33.15
C SER A 721 -4.09 21.50 -31.93
N GLU A 722 -3.66 22.76 -31.95
CA GLU A 722 -2.94 23.40 -30.84
C GLU A 722 -3.86 24.17 -29.89
N ALA A 723 -5.15 24.25 -30.20
CA ALA A 723 -6.11 25.04 -29.44
C ALA A 723 -6.14 24.57 -27.98
N LEU A 724 -6.20 23.26 -27.72
CA LEU A 724 -6.37 22.70 -26.37
C LEU A 724 -5.36 23.22 -25.31
N PRO A 725 -4.04 23.21 -25.54
CA PRO A 725 -3.06 23.85 -24.66
C PRO A 725 -3.41 25.29 -24.26
N VAL A 726 -3.99 26.03 -25.19
CA VAL A 726 -4.38 27.43 -25.03
C VAL A 726 -5.72 27.54 -24.34
N LEU A 727 -6.62 26.61 -24.63
CA LEU A 727 -7.91 26.52 -23.96
C LEU A 727 -7.73 26.36 -22.44
N GLN A 728 -6.57 25.84 -21.99
CA GLN A 728 -6.20 25.86 -20.57
C GLN A 728 -6.18 27.27 -19.94
N ARG A 729 -5.97 28.34 -20.71
CA ARG A 729 -6.07 29.73 -20.21
C ARG A 729 -7.49 30.05 -19.79
N PHE A 730 -8.50 29.51 -20.48
CA PHE A 730 -9.90 29.64 -20.09
C PHE A 730 -10.25 28.77 -18.88
N VAL A 731 -9.43 27.79 -18.49
CA VAL A 731 -9.64 27.09 -17.22
C VAL A 731 -9.38 28.08 -16.07
N PRO A 732 -10.36 28.37 -15.20
CA PRO A 732 -10.20 29.36 -14.15
C PRO A 732 -9.05 28.96 -13.22
N ARG A 733 -7.97 29.74 -13.24
CA ARG A 733 -6.85 29.57 -12.31
C ARG A 733 -7.17 30.37 -11.05
N LYS A 734 -7.18 29.71 -9.89
CA LYS A 734 -7.25 30.39 -8.59
C LYS A 734 -5.93 31.13 -8.29
N VAL A 735 -5.63 32.17 -9.04
CA VAL A 735 -4.47 33.04 -8.79
C VAL A 735 -4.87 34.08 -7.75
N LYS A 736 -4.30 33.98 -6.56
CA LYS A 736 -4.42 35.08 -5.58
C LYS A 736 -3.59 36.25 -6.07
N VAL A 737 -4.26 37.38 -6.35
CA VAL A 737 -3.61 38.64 -6.77
C VAL A 737 -2.54 39.10 -5.79
N ARG A 738 -2.73 38.83 -4.48
CA ARG A 738 -1.76 39.14 -3.44
C ARG A 738 -1.12 37.85 -2.91
N GLY A 739 0.20 37.77 -3.03
CA GLY A 739 1.00 36.72 -2.42
C GLY A 739 0.90 36.74 -0.89
N GLN A 740 1.07 35.59 -0.28
CA GLN A 740 1.07 35.47 1.17
C GLN A 740 2.35 36.09 1.72
N LYS A 741 2.25 37.07 2.62
CA LYS A 741 3.43 37.70 3.24
C LYS A 741 4.14 36.73 4.17
N PHE A 742 5.46 36.64 4.03
CA PHE A 742 6.40 35.92 4.88
C PHE A 742 7.62 36.81 5.18
N TYR A 743 8.36 36.45 6.23
CA TYR A 743 9.70 36.96 6.49
C TYR A 743 10.65 35.77 6.48
N LEU A 744 11.70 35.82 5.65
CA LEU A 744 12.82 34.90 5.74
C LEU A 744 13.72 35.38 6.90
N GLU A 745 13.70 34.63 8.00
CA GLU A 745 14.48 34.95 9.20
C GLU A 745 15.86 34.29 9.09
N LEU A 746 16.91 35.11 8.97
CA LEU A 746 18.31 34.67 8.99
C LEU A 746 18.86 34.93 10.39
N GLY A 747 18.72 33.96 11.29
CA GLY A 747 19.01 34.16 12.71
C GLY A 747 17.90 34.93 13.43
N ILE A 748 18.26 35.67 14.49
CA ILE A 748 17.29 36.32 15.40
C ILE A 748 16.94 37.73 14.92
N ASP A 749 17.94 38.48 14.41
CA ASP A 749 17.82 39.92 14.18
C ASP A 749 17.57 40.31 12.72
N PHE A 750 17.80 39.40 11.77
CA PHE A 750 17.74 39.72 10.35
C PHE A 750 16.54 39.06 9.67
N LYS A 751 15.63 39.87 9.12
CA LYS A 751 14.39 39.41 8.48
C LYS A 751 14.19 40.05 7.11
N LEU A 752 14.08 39.23 6.06
CA LEU A 752 13.84 39.69 4.69
C LEU A 752 12.36 39.47 4.31
N PRO A 753 11.60 40.51 3.93
CA PRO A 753 10.20 40.34 3.57
C PRO A 753 10.08 39.64 2.20
N LEU A 754 9.18 38.66 2.11
CA LEU A 754 8.88 37.88 0.90
C LEU A 754 7.37 37.77 0.68
N GLN A 755 6.99 37.61 -0.58
CA GLN A 755 5.64 37.26 -1.01
C GLN A 755 5.63 35.86 -1.61
N MET A 756 4.87 34.96 -0.99
CA MET A 756 4.74 33.56 -1.42
C MET A 756 3.54 33.39 -2.37
N TYR A 757 3.77 32.73 -3.50
CA TYR A 757 2.76 32.30 -4.47
C TYR A 757 2.86 30.80 -4.68
N LYS A 758 1.73 30.09 -4.73
CA LYS A 758 1.72 28.66 -5.11
C LYS A 758 1.89 28.54 -6.62
N LYS A 759 2.93 27.86 -7.08
CA LYS A 759 3.22 27.65 -8.51
C LYS A 759 2.67 26.33 -9.03
N ILE A 760 2.94 25.24 -8.31
CA ILE A 760 2.42 23.89 -8.63
C ILE A 760 1.53 23.48 -7.48
N GLN A 761 0.32 23.01 -7.77
CA GLN A 761 -0.58 22.39 -6.80
C GLN A 761 -1.38 21.29 -7.50
N PRO A 762 -1.68 20.17 -6.82
CA PRO A 762 -2.64 19.20 -7.34
C PRO A 762 -3.98 19.90 -7.61
N THR A 763 -4.56 19.65 -8.77
CA THR A 763 -5.86 20.23 -9.13
C THR A 763 -6.95 19.41 -8.47
N ASP A 764 -7.49 19.90 -7.37
CA ASP A 764 -8.59 19.26 -6.64
C ASP A 764 -9.93 19.75 -7.21
N PHE A 765 -10.51 18.96 -8.10
CA PHE A 765 -11.84 19.22 -8.67
C PHE A 765 -12.89 18.78 -7.66
N LYS A 766 -13.12 19.64 -6.66
CA LYS A 766 -14.11 19.43 -5.61
C LYS A 766 -15.52 19.66 -6.15
N LEU A 767 -16.01 18.74 -6.97
CA LEU A 767 -17.46 18.64 -7.19
C LEU A 767 -18.10 18.23 -5.88
N ALA A 768 -18.97 19.08 -5.34
CA ALA A 768 -19.80 18.69 -4.20
C ALA A 768 -20.88 17.72 -4.70
N THR A 769 -20.68 16.42 -4.52
CA THR A 769 -21.70 15.43 -4.84
C THR A 769 -22.71 15.35 -3.70
N GLN A 770 -24.00 15.48 -4.04
CA GLN A 770 -25.11 15.24 -3.14
C GLN A 770 -25.79 13.93 -3.53
N LYS A 771 -26.38 13.23 -2.55
CA LYS A 771 -27.09 11.98 -2.78
C LYS A 771 -28.59 12.27 -2.85
N TYR A 772 -29.31 11.60 -3.74
CA TYR A 772 -30.76 11.74 -3.93
C TYR A 772 -31.42 10.37 -3.95
N ALA A 773 -32.66 10.28 -3.49
CA ALA A 773 -33.45 9.05 -3.57
C ALA A 773 -33.91 8.81 -5.02
N SER A 774 -33.73 7.60 -5.54
CA SER A 774 -33.98 7.29 -6.95
C SER A 774 -35.44 7.47 -7.41
N ILE A 775 -36.39 7.40 -6.48
CA ILE A 775 -37.83 7.47 -6.78
C ILE A 775 -38.40 8.86 -6.49
N THR A 776 -38.03 9.46 -5.35
CA THR A 776 -38.67 10.71 -4.87
C THR A 776 -37.89 11.97 -5.25
N ASP A 777 -36.65 11.83 -5.75
CA ASP A 777 -35.70 12.92 -6.04
C ASP A 777 -35.49 13.88 -4.83
N VAL A 778 -35.72 13.37 -3.62
CA VAL A 778 -35.44 14.13 -2.39
C VAL A 778 -33.97 13.95 -2.03
N GLN A 779 -33.34 15.06 -1.64
CA GLN A 779 -31.96 15.06 -1.19
C GLN A 779 -31.81 14.16 0.05
N LEU A 780 -30.96 13.15 -0.09
CA LEU A 780 -30.57 12.25 0.96
C LEU A 780 -29.35 12.83 1.68
N LYS A 781 -29.51 13.17 2.95
CA LYS A 781 -28.36 13.48 3.78
C LYS A 781 -27.82 12.18 4.36
N ARG A 782 -26.54 11.93 4.05
CA ARG A 782 -25.83 10.79 4.63
C ARG A 782 -25.57 11.09 6.10
N LYS A 783 -26.25 10.35 6.98
CA LYS A 783 -26.00 10.38 8.40
C LYS A 783 -25.18 9.14 8.73
N THR A 784 -24.05 9.35 9.37
CA THR A 784 -23.33 8.23 9.98
C THR A 784 -24.07 7.91 11.26
N ILE A 785 -24.81 6.80 11.26
CA ILE A 785 -25.42 6.24 12.46
C ILE A 785 -24.45 5.22 13.02
N TYR A 786 -24.21 5.34 14.31
CA TYR A 786 -23.40 4.39 15.06
C TYR A 786 -24.35 3.29 15.51
N GLU A 787 -24.26 2.13 14.86
CA GLU A 787 -24.96 0.94 15.27
C GLU A 787 -24.01 0.02 16.02
N LYS A 788 -24.46 -0.34 17.22
CA LYS A 788 -23.91 -1.43 17.97
C LYS A 788 -24.68 -2.70 17.61
N CYS A 789 -24.00 -3.74 17.18
CA CYS A 789 -24.65 -5.04 17.03
C CYS A 789 -24.96 -5.59 18.42
N VAL A 790 -26.23 -5.69 18.79
CA VAL A 790 -26.63 -6.47 19.97
C VAL A 790 -26.66 -7.93 19.53
N LYS A 791 -25.83 -8.79 20.14
CA LYS A 791 -25.97 -10.24 20.00
C LYS A 791 -27.23 -10.68 20.77
N ASP A 792 -28.21 -11.25 20.07
CA ASP A 792 -29.50 -11.69 20.62
C ASP A 792 -29.34 -12.73 21.74
N GLU A 793 -29.71 -12.36 22.96
CA GLU A 793 -30.05 -13.29 24.05
C GLU A 793 -31.53 -13.68 23.94
N LYS A 794 -31.78 -14.93 23.51
CA LYS A 794 -32.97 -15.79 23.72
C LYS A 794 -34.32 -15.09 23.96
N VAL A 795 -35.17 -15.05 22.92
CA VAL A 795 -36.63 -14.96 23.08
C VAL A 795 -37.25 -16.35 22.89
N ASP A 796 -38.03 -16.73 23.88
CA ASP A 796 -38.77 -17.99 24.05
C ASP A 796 -39.97 -18.09 23.07
N ASP A 797 -40.27 -19.33 22.69
CA ASP A 797 -41.39 -19.89 21.91
C ASP A 797 -42.59 -18.99 21.51
N GLY A 798 -42.97 -19.06 20.22
CA GLY A 798 -44.35 -18.72 19.80
C GLY A 798 -44.56 -18.37 18.32
N ASP A 799 -45.01 -19.38 17.56
CA ASP A 799 -45.98 -19.30 16.44
C ASP A 799 -45.58 -18.74 15.06
N ASP A 800 -45.49 -19.70 14.12
CA ASP A 800 -46.12 -19.77 12.80
C ASP A 800 -45.96 -18.67 11.70
N ASN A 801 -45.48 -19.17 10.56
CA ASN A 801 -45.86 -18.85 9.17
C ASN A 801 -45.48 -17.48 8.59
N ALA A 802 -44.51 -17.47 7.67
CA ALA A 802 -44.73 -17.29 6.22
C ALA A 802 -43.53 -16.67 5.48
N ASP A 803 -43.10 -17.38 4.42
CA ASP A 803 -42.71 -16.86 3.11
C ASP A 803 -41.57 -15.81 2.92
N ARG A 804 -40.54 -16.29 2.20
CA ARG A 804 -39.86 -15.67 1.03
C ARG A 804 -38.62 -14.78 1.26
N VAL A 805 -37.50 -15.33 0.75
CA VAL A 805 -36.46 -14.66 -0.08
C VAL A 805 -35.59 -13.58 0.60
N GLY A 806 -34.37 -13.98 0.98
CA GLY A 806 -33.12 -13.21 0.89
C GLY A 806 -33.01 -11.90 1.67
N ASN A 807 -32.52 -11.94 2.91
CA ASN A 807 -31.83 -10.82 3.58
C ASN A 807 -31.08 -11.33 4.81
N LEU A 808 -29.80 -10.94 4.97
CA LEU A 808 -29.03 -11.12 6.20
C LEU A 808 -29.76 -10.38 7.34
N SER A 809 -30.21 -11.16 8.33
CA SER A 809 -31.02 -10.75 9.47
C SER A 809 -30.40 -9.61 10.29
N GLN A 810 -31.15 -8.53 10.45
CA GLN A 810 -30.91 -7.43 11.38
C GLN A 810 -31.26 -7.90 12.81
N GLY A 811 -30.26 -8.05 13.68
CA GLY A 811 -30.48 -8.08 15.14
C GLY A 811 -30.79 -6.66 15.67
N PRO A 812 -31.35 -6.50 16.87
CA PRO A 812 -31.81 -5.22 17.40
C PRO A 812 -30.61 -4.30 17.69
N SER A 813 -30.27 -3.39 16.78
CA SER A 813 -29.19 -2.42 16.97
C SER A 813 -29.64 -1.26 17.87
N SER A 814 -28.89 -0.91 18.93
CA SER A 814 -29.06 0.36 19.65
C SER A 814 -28.32 1.49 18.91
N LYS A 815 -29.03 2.59 18.65
CA LYS A 815 -28.44 3.79 18.02
C LYS A 815 -27.67 4.58 19.08
N ILE A 816 -26.37 4.75 18.90
CA ILE A 816 -25.53 5.60 19.78
C ILE A 816 -25.62 7.06 19.29
N SER A 817 -25.80 7.99 20.23
CA SER A 817 -25.86 9.42 19.93
C SER A 817 -24.47 9.98 19.58
N LYS A 818 -24.39 11.12 18.89
CA LYS A 818 -23.08 11.68 18.51
C LYS A 818 -22.32 12.20 19.74
N GLU A 819 -23.07 12.63 20.75
CA GLU A 819 -22.59 13.12 22.04
C GLU A 819 -21.88 12.03 22.84
N GLU A 820 -22.22 10.76 22.58
CA GLU A 820 -21.68 9.55 23.22
C GLU A 820 -20.44 8.97 22.49
N THR A 821 -19.72 9.79 21.72
CA THR A 821 -18.54 9.33 20.96
C THR A 821 -17.31 10.16 21.30
N ILE A 822 -16.18 9.49 21.54
CA ILE A 822 -14.87 10.10 21.77
C ILE A 822 -13.88 9.70 20.66
N LYS A 823 -13.03 10.63 20.24
CA LYS A 823 -11.99 10.36 19.25
C LYS A 823 -10.87 9.53 19.85
N GLY A 824 -10.54 8.39 19.24
CA GLY A 824 -9.43 7.51 19.63
C GLY A 824 -8.31 7.48 18.58
N TYR A 825 -7.06 7.28 19.03
CA TYR A 825 -5.90 7.09 18.15
C TYR A 825 -5.23 5.75 18.45
N LYS A 826 -4.82 5.04 17.40
CA LYS A 826 -4.07 3.78 17.54
C LYS A 826 -2.61 4.07 17.86
N PHE A 827 -2.17 3.70 19.06
CA PHE A 827 -0.80 3.69 19.52
C PHE A 827 -0.35 2.23 19.69
N GLY A 828 0.33 1.69 18.67
CA GLY A 828 0.63 0.27 18.59
C GLY A 828 -0.63 -0.57 18.42
N THR A 829 -0.91 -1.45 19.36
CA THR A 829 -2.17 -2.21 19.43
C THR A 829 -3.27 -1.45 20.19
N THR A 830 -2.93 -0.35 20.90
CA THR A 830 -3.84 0.39 21.77
C THR A 830 -4.63 1.51 21.14
N ILE A 831 -5.95 1.55 21.34
CA ILE A 831 -6.77 2.72 21.04
C ILE A 831 -6.77 3.63 22.28
N VAL A 832 -6.10 4.78 22.17
CA VAL A 832 -6.02 5.79 23.23
C VAL A 832 -7.09 6.85 22.96
N PRO A 833 -8.09 7.04 23.84
CA PRO A 833 -9.01 8.16 23.73
C PRO A 833 -8.21 9.46 23.90
N TYR A 834 -8.33 10.36 22.95
CA TYR A 834 -7.63 11.64 22.92
C TYR A 834 -8.59 12.68 22.39
N ASN A 835 -9.31 13.31 23.33
CA ASN A 835 -10.38 14.25 23.02
C ASN A 835 -9.81 15.59 22.51
N GLU A 836 -10.69 16.49 22.07
CA GLU A 836 -10.26 17.80 21.57
C GLU A 836 -9.65 18.71 22.65
N GLU A 837 -9.96 18.51 23.93
CA GLU A 837 -9.40 19.28 25.06
C GLU A 837 -7.95 18.84 25.32
N ASP A 838 -7.70 17.53 25.40
CA ASP A 838 -6.37 16.93 25.52
C ASP A 838 -5.49 17.27 24.31
N GLN A 839 -6.08 17.31 23.11
CA GLN A 839 -5.38 17.72 21.90
C GLN A 839 -4.98 19.20 21.93
N LYS A 840 -5.77 20.07 22.57
CA LYS A 840 -5.42 21.48 22.76
C LYS A 840 -4.34 21.67 23.82
N GLU A 841 -4.36 20.86 24.89
CA GLU A 841 -3.42 20.98 26.02
C GLU A 841 -2.06 20.33 25.72
N TYR A 842 -2.07 19.08 25.27
CA TYR A 842 -0.87 18.24 25.09
C TYR A 842 -0.41 18.11 23.64
N GLY A 843 -1.24 18.55 22.68
CA GLY A 843 -0.89 18.49 21.26
C GLY A 843 0.22 19.47 20.89
N TRP A 844 0.62 19.41 19.63
CA TRP A 844 1.53 20.41 19.06
C TRP A 844 0.97 21.82 19.27
N LYS A 845 1.75 22.69 19.93
CA LYS A 845 1.37 24.08 20.15
C LYS A 845 1.49 24.87 18.84
N PRO A 846 0.44 25.61 18.43
CA PRO A 846 0.43 26.33 17.17
C PRO A 846 1.55 27.37 17.11
N GLU A 847 2.42 27.26 16.11
CA GLU A 847 3.46 28.25 15.82
C GLU A 847 2.92 29.30 14.83
N ASN A 848 3.23 30.57 15.06
CA ASN A 848 2.88 31.61 14.09
C ASN A 848 3.57 31.35 12.74
N ARG A 849 2.97 31.88 11.66
CA ARG A 849 3.55 31.78 10.31
C ARG A 849 5.02 32.22 10.32
N CYS A 850 5.91 31.37 9.84
CA CYS A 850 7.34 31.66 9.78
C CYS A 850 8.02 30.96 8.60
N LEU A 851 9.17 31.51 8.21
CA LEU A 851 10.12 30.91 7.27
C LEU A 851 11.53 31.17 7.83
N LYS A 852 12.01 30.25 8.68
CA LYS A 852 13.25 30.42 9.44
C LYS A 852 14.38 29.63 8.79
N LEU A 853 15.52 30.25 8.53
CA LEU A 853 16.70 29.52 8.06
C LEU A 853 17.17 28.54 9.14
N ILE A 854 17.40 27.29 8.73
CA ILE A 854 18.05 26.26 9.53
C ILE A 854 19.54 26.25 9.18
N GLN A 855 19.88 26.06 7.90
CA GLN A 855 21.26 26.08 7.41
C GLN A 855 21.30 26.27 5.87
N PHE A 856 22.47 26.63 5.35
CA PHE A 856 22.79 26.49 3.93
C PHE A 856 23.49 25.15 3.67
N THR A 857 23.29 24.57 2.49
CA THR A 857 23.86 23.28 2.09
C THR A 857 24.17 23.31 0.59
N LYS A 858 25.11 22.49 0.10
CA LYS A 858 25.39 22.44 -1.34
C LYS A 858 24.20 21.83 -2.06
N ARG A 859 23.89 22.32 -3.27
CA ARG A 859 22.77 21.82 -4.06
C ARG A 859 22.86 20.32 -4.34
N SER A 860 24.07 19.81 -4.55
CA SER A 860 24.35 18.38 -4.75
C SER A 860 23.98 17.47 -3.58
N GLN A 861 23.79 18.02 -2.37
CA GLN A 861 23.37 17.25 -1.19
C GLN A 861 21.84 17.03 -1.15
N ILE A 862 21.07 17.77 -1.94
CA ILE A 862 19.61 17.61 -2.05
C ILE A 862 19.28 16.84 -3.33
N LEU A 863 19.10 15.52 -3.18
CA LEU A 863 18.74 14.63 -4.28
C LEU A 863 17.29 14.88 -4.72
N GLU A 864 17.02 14.79 -6.02
CA GLU A 864 15.69 15.06 -6.58
C GLU A 864 14.60 14.16 -6.00
N HIS A 865 14.92 12.89 -5.74
CA HIS A 865 14.00 11.92 -5.13
C HIS A 865 13.74 12.17 -3.63
N TYR A 866 14.38 13.16 -3.00
CA TYR A 866 14.02 13.63 -1.65
C TYR A 866 12.98 14.74 -1.67
N LEU A 867 12.63 15.30 -2.84
CA LEU A 867 11.63 16.36 -2.92
C LEU A 867 10.23 15.77 -2.69
N MET A 868 9.50 16.28 -1.70
CA MET A 868 8.17 15.77 -1.36
C MET A 868 7.12 16.21 -2.37
N ASP A 869 6.25 15.28 -2.78
CA ASP A 869 5.06 15.58 -3.58
C ASP A 869 4.08 16.47 -2.79
N GLY A 870 3.54 17.50 -3.44
CA GLY A 870 2.60 18.43 -2.79
C GLY A 870 2.56 19.83 -3.37
N GLY A 871 3.52 20.16 -4.23
CA GLY A 871 3.57 21.40 -4.97
C GLY A 871 4.83 22.23 -4.73
N ALA A 872 4.99 23.28 -5.52
CA ALA A 872 6.12 24.21 -5.44
C ALA A 872 5.60 25.62 -5.19
N CYS A 873 6.33 26.39 -4.37
CA CYS A 873 6.00 27.78 -4.07
C CYS A 873 7.08 28.71 -4.62
N TYR A 874 6.68 29.87 -5.15
CA TYR A 874 7.59 30.97 -5.46
C TYR A 874 7.60 31.96 -4.31
N PHE A 875 8.79 32.35 -3.85
CA PHE A 875 8.99 33.43 -2.89
C PHE A 875 9.70 34.58 -3.61
N ILE A 876 9.00 35.70 -3.75
CA ILE A 876 9.42 36.86 -4.54
C ILE A 876 9.52 38.07 -3.59
N PRO A 877 10.50 38.97 -3.74
CA PRO A 877 10.53 40.22 -2.97
C PRO A 877 9.25 41.06 -3.21
N PRO A 878 8.74 41.79 -2.21
CA PRO A 878 7.66 42.75 -2.42
C PRO A 878 8.08 43.83 -3.42
N ALA A 879 7.36 43.96 -4.55
CA ALA A 879 7.75 44.86 -5.65
C ALA A 879 7.94 46.34 -5.24
N LEU A 880 7.27 46.80 -4.19
CA LEU A 880 7.34 48.18 -3.69
C LEU A 880 8.49 48.41 -2.67
N ASP A 881 9.15 47.35 -2.21
CA ASP A 881 10.22 47.42 -1.21
C ASP A 881 11.58 47.25 -1.89
N LYS A 882 12.18 48.37 -2.32
CA LYS A 882 13.47 48.39 -3.03
C LYS A 882 14.59 47.76 -2.21
N SER A 883 14.64 48.04 -0.91
CA SER A 883 15.69 47.51 -0.01
C SER A 883 15.60 45.99 0.09
N ALA A 884 14.39 45.44 0.22
CA ALA A 884 14.18 44.00 0.21
C ALA A 884 14.55 43.37 -1.13
N CYS A 885 14.19 43.99 -2.26
CA CYS A 885 14.58 43.52 -3.59
C CYS A 885 16.11 43.40 -3.73
N ILE A 886 16.86 44.42 -3.28
CA ILE A 886 18.33 44.42 -3.34
C ILE A 886 18.91 43.32 -2.44
N ALA A 887 18.43 43.21 -1.19
CA ALA A 887 18.92 42.22 -0.25
C ALA A 887 18.63 40.77 -0.69
N ILE A 888 17.44 40.50 -1.24
CA ILE A 888 17.07 39.19 -1.76
C ILE A 888 17.85 38.88 -3.04
N SER A 889 18.03 39.85 -3.94
CA SER A 889 18.86 39.67 -5.14
C SER A 889 20.31 39.36 -4.76
N ALA A 890 20.90 40.06 -3.79
CA ALA A 890 22.24 39.77 -3.28
C ALA A 890 22.35 38.34 -2.73
N LEU A 891 21.37 37.88 -1.94
CA LEU A 891 21.33 36.53 -1.40
C LEU A 891 21.16 35.46 -2.50
N VAL A 892 20.25 35.67 -3.44
CA VAL A 892 20.04 34.76 -4.59
C VAL A 892 21.31 34.64 -5.42
N ASN A 893 21.97 35.77 -5.72
CA ASN A 893 23.21 35.77 -6.49
C ASN A 893 24.34 35.06 -5.75
N ALA A 894 24.48 35.27 -4.43
CA ALA A 894 25.46 34.56 -3.61
C ALA A 894 25.19 33.04 -3.60
N MET A 895 23.93 32.63 -3.43
CA MET A 895 23.57 31.22 -3.42
C MET A 895 23.78 30.53 -4.79
N ILE A 896 23.52 31.24 -5.90
CA ILE A 896 23.82 30.76 -7.26
C ILE A 896 25.33 30.61 -7.45
N ALA A 897 26.12 31.60 -7.04
CA ALA A 897 27.57 31.58 -7.17
C ALA A 897 28.21 30.43 -6.36
N GLU A 898 27.67 30.15 -5.17
CA GLU A 898 28.16 29.11 -4.27
C GLU A 898 27.57 27.70 -4.55
N ASP A 899 26.70 27.55 -5.54
CA ASP A 899 25.89 26.34 -5.78
C ASP A 899 25.26 25.79 -4.49
N SER A 900 24.61 26.69 -3.75
CA SER A 900 24.02 26.41 -2.44
C SER A 900 22.52 26.65 -2.40
N VAL A 901 21.87 25.97 -1.47
CA VAL A 901 20.42 26.06 -1.22
C VAL A 901 20.20 26.31 0.28
N ALA A 902 19.05 26.90 0.63
CA ALA A 902 18.73 27.23 2.01
C ALA A 902 17.66 26.26 2.55
N LEU A 903 17.98 25.57 3.65
CA LEU A 903 17.01 24.74 4.37
C LEU A 903 16.28 25.61 5.38
N THR A 904 14.96 25.58 5.35
CA THR A 904 14.12 26.45 6.18
C THR A 904 13.04 25.67 6.91
N ARG A 905 12.71 26.11 8.13
CA ARG A 905 11.49 25.72 8.82
C ARG A 905 10.35 26.59 8.30
N TYR A 906 9.34 25.94 7.71
CA TYR A 906 8.20 26.58 7.07
C TYR A 906 6.91 26.28 7.83
N VAL A 907 6.18 27.33 8.22
CA VAL A 907 4.84 27.25 8.84
C VAL A 907 3.89 28.16 8.07
N TYR A 908 2.86 27.61 7.43
CA TYR A 908 1.95 28.40 6.58
C TYR A 908 0.98 29.31 7.37
N SER A 909 0.42 28.78 8.47
CA SER A 909 -0.48 29.46 9.40
C SER A 909 -0.41 28.78 10.77
N ALA A 910 -0.97 29.42 11.81
CA ALA A 910 -1.05 28.84 13.15
C ALA A 910 -1.78 27.48 13.19
N ALA A 911 -2.65 27.19 12.23
CA ALA A 911 -3.34 25.90 12.12
C ALA A 911 -2.56 24.85 11.30
N SER A 912 -1.41 25.21 10.72
CA SER A 912 -0.63 24.33 9.85
C SER A 912 0.56 23.74 10.61
N HIS A 913 0.78 22.43 10.50
CA HIS A 913 1.98 21.81 11.04
C HIS A 913 3.27 22.37 10.40
N PRO A 914 4.36 22.48 11.16
CA PRO A 914 5.66 22.88 10.64
C PRO A 914 6.21 21.84 9.65
N ARG A 915 6.91 22.32 8.62
CA ARG A 915 7.53 21.51 7.57
C ARG A 915 8.95 21.98 7.32
N ILE A 916 9.79 21.11 6.77
CA ILE A 916 11.09 21.51 6.24
C ILE A 916 10.91 21.87 4.77
N MET A 917 11.44 23.02 4.36
CA MET A 917 11.38 23.51 2.99
C MET A 917 12.77 23.91 2.51
N CYS A 918 13.19 23.37 1.38
CA CYS A 918 14.38 23.80 0.68
C CYS A 918 14.03 24.98 -0.24
N LEU A 919 14.77 26.08 -0.13
CA LEU A 919 14.68 27.24 -1.00
C LEU A 919 15.80 27.19 -2.04
N PHE A 920 15.43 26.95 -3.28
CA PHE A 920 16.34 26.98 -4.43
C PHE A 920 16.41 28.39 -5.01
N PRO A 921 17.61 28.97 -5.18
CA PRO A 921 17.74 30.29 -5.78
C PRO A 921 17.44 30.19 -7.28
N ARG A 922 16.65 31.13 -7.82
CA ARG A 922 16.28 31.14 -9.24
C ARG A 922 16.10 32.55 -9.75
N ARG A 923 16.60 32.80 -10.96
CA ARG A 923 16.22 33.98 -11.76
C ARG A 923 15.07 33.62 -12.70
N SER A 924 13.99 34.40 -12.63
CA SER A 924 12.84 34.22 -13.53
C SER A 924 13.16 34.67 -14.96
N LYS A 925 12.36 34.25 -15.94
CA LYS A 925 12.48 34.71 -17.34
C LYS A 925 12.38 36.24 -17.48
N LYS A 926 11.69 36.91 -16.55
CA LYS A 926 11.55 38.38 -16.50
C LYS A 926 12.68 39.07 -15.71
N GLY A 927 13.74 38.36 -15.35
CA GLY A 927 14.90 38.92 -14.62
C GLY A 927 14.69 39.11 -13.13
N VAL A 928 13.56 38.69 -12.56
CA VAL A 928 13.32 38.78 -11.10
C VAL A 928 14.05 37.64 -10.38
N ASP A 929 14.92 37.99 -9.43
CA ASP A 929 15.55 37.05 -8.51
C ASP A 929 14.57 36.62 -7.41
N MET A 930 14.47 35.31 -7.19
CA MET A 930 13.44 34.69 -6.34
C MET A 930 13.92 33.35 -5.78
N PHE A 931 13.14 32.77 -4.86
CA PHE A 931 13.31 31.40 -4.41
C PHE A 931 12.18 30.50 -4.88
N VAL A 932 12.52 29.27 -5.27
CA VAL A 932 11.57 28.17 -5.43
C VAL A 932 11.63 27.32 -4.17
N GLY A 933 10.55 27.31 -3.39
CA GLY A 933 10.42 26.50 -2.19
C GLY A 933 9.76 25.16 -2.48
N ILE A 934 10.43 24.08 -2.09
CA ILE A 934 9.93 22.70 -2.19
C ILE A 934 10.07 22.03 -0.83
N GLN A 935 9.05 21.30 -0.41
CA GLN A 935 9.05 20.61 0.88
C GLN A 935 10.04 19.43 0.84
N LEU A 936 10.76 19.24 1.94
CA LEU A 936 11.63 18.08 2.17
C LEU A 936 10.96 17.09 3.14
N PRO A 937 11.37 15.82 3.13
CA PRO A 937 10.83 14.79 4.01
C PRO A 937 11.36 15.00 5.42
N PHE A 938 10.61 14.57 6.41
CA PHE A 938 11.17 14.26 7.73
C PHE A 938 11.82 12.88 7.73
N TYR A 939 12.57 12.55 8.78
CA TYR A 939 13.22 11.24 8.90
C TYR A 939 12.21 10.09 8.81
N GLU A 940 11.01 10.29 9.38
CA GLU A 940 9.88 9.37 9.41
C GLU A 940 9.26 9.12 8.02
N ASP A 941 9.53 9.98 7.03
CA ASP A 941 9.03 9.82 5.66
C ASP A 941 9.92 8.88 4.81
N PHE A 942 11.16 8.59 5.22
CA PHE A 942 12.09 7.72 4.49
C PHE A 942 11.76 6.23 4.66
N ARG A 943 11.89 5.46 3.56
CA ARG A 943 11.73 4.00 3.56
C ARG A 943 13.03 3.33 3.09
N GLY A 944 13.75 2.68 4.02
CA GLY A 944 14.99 1.96 3.71
C GLY A 944 14.72 0.58 3.09
N LEU A 945 14.43 0.56 1.79
CA LEU A 945 14.23 -0.68 1.01
C LEU A 945 15.53 -1.07 0.31
N ASP A 946 16.05 -2.27 0.59
CA ASP A 946 17.24 -2.81 -0.07
C ASP A 946 16.85 -3.58 -1.34
N PHE A 947 17.55 -3.30 -2.45
CA PHE A 947 17.35 -3.96 -3.75
C PHE A 947 18.64 -4.67 -4.20
N PRO A 948 18.57 -5.86 -4.83
CA PRO A 948 19.75 -6.52 -5.39
C PRO A 948 20.36 -5.69 -6.51
N GLN A 949 21.70 -5.72 -6.64
CA GLN A 949 22.40 -5.06 -7.74
C GLN A 949 22.04 -5.72 -9.08
N LEU A 950 21.67 -4.91 -10.08
CA LEU A 950 21.31 -5.39 -11.41
C LEU A 950 22.52 -5.67 -12.31
N ASN A 951 23.75 -5.39 -11.86
CA ASN A 951 24.99 -5.60 -12.62
C ASN A 951 25.64 -6.95 -12.27
N SER A 952 24.85 -8.02 -12.32
CA SER A 952 25.33 -9.39 -12.09
C SER A 952 25.58 -10.10 -13.43
N PRO A 953 26.47 -11.11 -13.50
CA PRO A 953 26.68 -11.88 -14.74
C PRO A 953 25.40 -12.56 -15.27
N THR A 954 24.40 -12.77 -14.41
CA THR A 954 23.10 -13.34 -14.79
C THR A 954 22.13 -12.35 -15.42
N THR A 955 22.39 -11.04 -15.29
CA THR A 955 21.52 -9.95 -15.76
C THR A 955 22.20 -9.05 -16.78
N GLU A 956 23.44 -9.34 -17.17
CA GLU A 956 24.18 -8.56 -18.17
C GLU A 956 23.56 -8.75 -19.57
N PRO A 957 23.06 -7.69 -20.22
CA PRO A 957 22.45 -7.79 -21.54
C PRO A 957 23.51 -8.06 -22.61
N LYS A 958 23.14 -8.80 -23.66
CA LYS A 958 24.05 -9.05 -24.79
C LYS A 958 24.31 -7.75 -25.55
N SER A 959 25.45 -7.65 -26.21
CA SER A 959 25.83 -6.45 -26.97
C SER A 959 24.79 -6.06 -28.02
N ASP A 960 24.19 -7.03 -28.72
CA ASP A 960 23.17 -6.74 -29.73
C ASP A 960 21.84 -6.29 -29.12
N ASP A 961 21.50 -6.78 -27.93
CA ASP A 961 20.32 -6.33 -27.18
C ASP A 961 20.49 -4.89 -26.68
N LEU A 962 21.70 -4.54 -26.22
CA LEU A 962 22.07 -3.17 -25.88
C LEU A 962 21.97 -2.24 -27.09
N LYS A 963 22.50 -2.65 -28.26
CA LYS A 963 22.38 -1.86 -29.49
C LYS A 963 20.93 -1.64 -29.88
N ALA A 964 20.10 -2.69 -29.87
CA ALA A 964 18.68 -2.57 -30.18
C ALA A 964 17.94 -1.63 -29.21
N MET A 965 18.27 -1.68 -27.92
CA MET A 965 17.72 -0.76 -26.92
C MET A 965 18.20 0.68 -27.15
N HIS A 966 19.47 0.91 -27.48
CA HIS A 966 19.99 2.23 -27.84
C HIS A 966 19.27 2.80 -29.07
N THR A 967 19.10 2.00 -30.13
CA THR A 967 18.33 2.39 -31.32
C THR A 967 16.88 2.70 -30.97
N LEU A 968 16.24 1.97 -30.05
CA LEU A 968 14.90 2.28 -29.57
C LEU A 968 14.84 3.63 -28.84
N VAL A 969 15.77 3.90 -27.94
CA VAL A 969 15.85 5.17 -27.19
C VAL A 969 16.06 6.34 -28.15
N GLU A 970 16.97 6.22 -29.12
CA GLU A 970 17.17 7.23 -30.15
C GLU A 970 15.94 7.41 -31.04
N ALA A 971 15.28 6.31 -31.42
CA ALA A 971 14.08 6.32 -32.25
C ALA A 971 12.87 6.96 -31.54
N MET A 972 12.81 6.90 -30.22
CA MET A 972 11.72 7.43 -29.38
C MET A 972 12.11 8.67 -28.56
N ASP A 973 13.18 9.40 -28.93
CA ASP A 973 13.56 10.65 -28.27
C ASP A 973 12.48 11.73 -28.48
N LEU A 974 11.71 12.01 -27.42
CA LEU A 974 10.63 12.99 -27.42
C LEU A 974 11.15 14.44 -27.35
N THR A 975 12.38 14.67 -26.91
CA THR A 975 12.96 16.00 -26.72
C THR A 975 13.50 16.59 -28.01
N LYS A 976 13.89 15.72 -28.95
CA LYS A 976 14.46 16.09 -30.26
C LYS A 976 13.64 15.58 -31.43
N ALA A 977 12.32 15.56 -31.26
CA ALA A 977 11.43 14.99 -32.25
C ALA A 977 11.38 15.80 -33.56
N HIS A 978 11.46 17.12 -33.46
CA HIS A 978 11.47 18.03 -34.61
C HIS A 978 12.46 19.17 -34.35
N PHE A 979 13.30 19.48 -35.34
CA PHE A 979 14.12 20.68 -35.28
C PHE A 979 13.27 21.85 -35.77
N ASN A 980 12.93 22.77 -34.87
CA ASN A 980 12.33 24.02 -35.27
C ASN A 980 13.45 24.92 -35.82
N SER A 981 13.54 24.98 -37.14
CA SER A 981 14.51 25.81 -37.86
C SER A 981 14.38 27.30 -37.52
N GLU A 982 13.21 27.75 -37.06
CA GLU A 982 12.94 29.14 -36.70
C GLU A 982 13.56 29.53 -35.36
N THR A 983 13.46 28.64 -34.36
CA THR A 983 14.03 28.87 -33.02
C THR A 983 15.47 28.36 -32.90
N GLY A 984 15.93 27.57 -33.88
CA GLY A 984 17.20 26.84 -33.82
C GLY A 984 17.23 25.80 -32.71
N GLN A 985 16.05 25.42 -32.19
CA GLN A 985 15.89 24.52 -31.07
C GLN A 985 15.08 23.32 -31.51
N PHE A 986 15.41 22.19 -30.93
CA PHE A 986 14.55 21.03 -31.02
C PHE A 986 13.30 21.24 -30.17
N GLU A 987 12.16 20.88 -30.73
CA GLU A 987 10.86 20.94 -30.07
C GLU A 987 10.41 19.55 -29.61
N GLU A 988 9.70 19.56 -28.48
CA GLU A 988 9.25 18.37 -27.77
C GLU A 988 7.93 17.87 -28.40
N SER A 989 7.87 16.62 -28.90
CA SER A 989 6.66 16.07 -29.56
C SER A 989 5.50 15.83 -28.60
N LEU A 990 5.78 15.68 -27.30
CA LEU A 990 4.77 15.50 -26.26
C LEU A 990 5.10 16.49 -25.15
N ARG A 991 4.24 17.48 -24.90
CA ARG A 991 4.44 18.50 -23.86
C ARG A 991 3.47 18.29 -22.69
N PRO A 992 3.69 17.33 -21.76
CA PRO A 992 2.76 17.03 -20.67
C PRO A 992 2.37 18.25 -19.82
N ARG A 993 3.22 19.27 -19.76
CA ARG A 993 2.96 20.53 -19.03
C ARG A 993 1.82 21.35 -19.63
N ASP A 994 1.57 21.17 -20.93
CA ASP A 994 0.59 21.89 -21.72
C ASP A 994 -0.68 21.05 -21.97
N VAL A 995 -0.68 19.77 -21.56
CA VAL A 995 -1.85 18.87 -21.66
C VAL A 995 -2.76 19.06 -20.45
N PRO A 996 -4.06 19.37 -20.63
CA PRO A 996 -4.99 19.48 -19.51
C PRO A 996 -5.19 18.12 -18.84
N ASN A 997 -5.51 18.11 -17.54
CA ASN A 997 -5.73 16.85 -16.83
C ASN A 997 -6.90 16.06 -17.47
N PRO A 998 -6.64 14.91 -18.12
CA PRO A 998 -7.62 14.20 -18.93
C PRO A 998 -8.79 13.67 -18.09
N LYS A 999 -8.53 13.33 -16.82
CA LYS A 999 -9.56 12.89 -15.87
C LYS A 999 -10.62 13.98 -15.68
N LEU A 1000 -10.21 15.23 -15.60
CA LEU A 1000 -11.16 16.33 -15.39
C LEU A 1000 -11.97 16.62 -16.64
N GLN A 1001 -11.37 16.46 -17.82
CA GLN A 1001 -12.08 16.64 -19.07
C GLN A 1001 -13.13 15.55 -19.25
N ASN A 1002 -12.78 14.29 -19.00
CA ASN A 1002 -13.70 13.16 -19.04
C ASN A 1002 -14.91 13.37 -18.09
N VAL A 1003 -14.66 13.80 -16.85
CA VAL A 1003 -15.71 14.10 -15.88
C VAL A 1003 -16.66 15.23 -16.37
N CYS A 1004 -16.12 16.29 -16.98
CA CYS A 1004 -16.92 17.35 -17.58
C CYS A 1004 -17.73 16.86 -18.79
N SER A 1005 -17.11 16.09 -19.70
CA SER A 1005 -17.79 15.51 -20.86
C SER A 1005 -18.91 14.55 -20.45
N ALA A 1006 -18.71 13.73 -19.41
CA ALA A 1006 -19.73 12.84 -18.87
C ALA A 1006 -20.91 13.61 -18.25
N MET A 1007 -20.65 14.70 -17.51
CA MET A 1007 -21.71 15.55 -16.96
C MET A 1007 -22.48 16.28 -18.05
N LYS A 1008 -21.79 16.81 -19.08
CA LYS A 1008 -22.41 17.35 -20.28
C LYS A 1008 -23.35 16.32 -20.91
N TYR A 1009 -22.83 15.14 -21.21
CA TYR A 1009 -23.61 14.07 -21.85
C TYR A 1009 -24.85 13.69 -21.03
N ARG A 1010 -24.71 13.54 -19.70
CA ARG A 1010 -25.85 13.23 -18.82
C ARG A 1010 -26.87 14.37 -18.77
N ALA A 1011 -26.44 15.64 -18.82
CA ALA A 1011 -27.33 16.80 -18.81
C ALA A 1011 -28.12 16.95 -20.13
N LEU A 1012 -27.49 16.61 -21.26
CA LEU A 1012 -28.13 16.64 -22.58
C LEU A 1012 -28.99 15.38 -22.84
N HIS A 1013 -28.56 14.22 -22.33
CA HIS A 1013 -29.16 12.91 -22.57
C HIS A 1013 -29.35 12.13 -21.25
N PRO A 1014 -30.31 12.53 -20.40
CA PRO A 1014 -30.50 11.95 -19.07
C PRO A 1014 -30.78 10.44 -19.09
N ASN A 1015 -31.42 9.94 -20.15
CA ASN A 1015 -31.88 8.55 -20.26
C ASN A 1015 -30.95 7.64 -21.07
N ILE A 1016 -29.83 8.14 -21.59
CA ILE A 1016 -28.88 7.34 -22.39
C ILE A 1016 -27.68 6.93 -21.51
N PRO A 1017 -27.15 5.69 -21.63
CA PRO A 1017 -25.89 5.32 -20.99
C PRO A 1017 -24.74 6.23 -21.39
N LEU A 1018 -23.75 6.41 -20.52
CA LEU A 1018 -22.57 7.21 -20.88
C LEU A 1018 -21.80 6.51 -22.02
N PRO A 1019 -21.38 7.24 -23.06
CA PRO A 1019 -20.59 6.67 -24.15
C PRO A 1019 -19.18 6.31 -23.66
N ALA A 1020 -18.46 5.50 -24.45
CA ALA A 1020 -17.02 5.35 -24.26
C ALA A 1020 -16.32 6.71 -24.41
N PHE A 1021 -15.27 6.94 -23.63
CA PHE A 1021 -14.52 8.18 -23.72
C PHE A 1021 -13.70 8.19 -25.02
N ASP A 1022 -14.11 9.02 -25.97
CA ASP A 1022 -13.43 9.26 -27.23
C ASP A 1022 -13.33 10.78 -27.47
N ASP A 1023 -12.33 11.41 -26.87
CA ASP A 1023 -12.04 12.83 -27.07
C ASP A 1023 -10.86 12.92 -28.05
N LYS A 1024 -11.19 13.10 -29.33
CA LYS A 1024 -10.19 13.13 -30.42
C LYS A 1024 -9.12 14.19 -30.20
N LEU A 1025 -9.51 15.38 -29.74
CA LEU A 1025 -8.60 16.50 -29.49
C LEU A 1025 -7.62 16.15 -28.35
N LEU A 1026 -8.11 15.51 -27.29
CA LEU A 1026 -7.26 15.09 -26.17
C LEU A 1026 -6.40 13.87 -26.52
N GLY A 1027 -6.93 12.93 -27.32
CA GLY A 1027 -6.23 11.74 -27.79
C GLY A 1027 -4.94 12.09 -28.53
N SER A 1028 -5.02 13.05 -29.47
CA SER A 1028 -3.85 13.53 -30.22
C SER A 1028 -2.76 14.18 -29.34
N LEU A 1029 -3.10 14.63 -28.13
CA LEU A 1029 -2.14 15.20 -27.17
C LEU A 1029 -1.55 14.20 -26.18
N LEU A 1030 -2.18 13.02 -26.03
CA LEU A 1030 -1.74 11.98 -25.11
C LEU A 1030 -0.86 10.94 -25.78
N GLU A 1031 -0.99 10.77 -27.10
CA GLU A 1031 -0.22 9.82 -27.89
C GLU A 1031 1.06 10.48 -28.47
N PRO A 1032 2.19 9.75 -28.52
CA PRO A 1032 3.37 10.23 -29.22
C PRO A 1032 3.11 10.31 -30.74
N ASN A 1033 3.82 11.20 -31.44
CA ASN A 1033 3.69 11.36 -32.89
C ASN A 1033 3.89 10.00 -33.60
N ALA A 1034 2.94 9.66 -34.49
CA ALA A 1034 2.95 8.41 -35.25
C ALA A 1034 4.25 8.16 -36.05
N PHE A 1035 4.95 9.21 -36.47
CA PHE A 1035 6.25 9.11 -37.13
C PHE A 1035 7.33 8.50 -36.22
N LEU A 1036 7.35 8.89 -34.94
CA LEU A 1036 8.29 8.33 -33.96
C LEU A 1036 8.01 6.85 -33.71
N LEU A 1037 6.73 6.48 -33.57
CA LEU A 1037 6.31 5.08 -33.44
C LEU A 1037 6.74 4.25 -34.66
N LYS A 1038 6.61 4.81 -35.87
CA LYS A 1038 7.06 4.15 -37.10
C LYS A 1038 8.58 3.97 -37.14
N ARG A 1039 9.35 4.99 -36.70
CA ARG A 1039 10.82 4.94 -36.60
C ARG A 1039 11.29 3.86 -35.63
N ALA A 1040 10.55 3.64 -34.54
CA ALA A 1040 10.86 2.65 -33.51
C ALA A 1040 10.42 1.21 -33.82
N ASN A 1041 9.64 1.00 -34.88
CA ASN A 1041 8.98 -0.29 -35.12
C ASN A 1041 9.99 -1.43 -35.33
N GLU A 1042 11.10 -1.19 -36.03
CA GLU A 1042 12.13 -2.21 -36.28
C GLU A 1042 12.81 -2.69 -34.98
N SER A 1043 13.28 -1.75 -34.15
CA SER A 1043 13.92 -2.07 -32.87
C SER A 1043 12.92 -2.69 -31.88
N LEU A 1044 11.67 -2.21 -31.86
CA LEU A 1044 10.60 -2.79 -31.05
C LEU A 1044 10.31 -4.25 -31.44
N ASN A 1045 10.25 -4.56 -32.73
CA ASN A 1045 10.03 -5.92 -33.22
C ASN A 1045 11.21 -6.84 -32.87
N TYR A 1046 12.45 -6.37 -32.96
CA TYR A 1046 13.64 -7.11 -32.51
C TYR A 1046 13.56 -7.44 -31.01
N LEU A 1047 13.27 -6.44 -30.17
CA LEU A 1047 13.20 -6.64 -28.72
C LEU A 1047 12.05 -7.58 -28.33
N LYS A 1048 10.89 -7.46 -28.98
CA LYS A 1048 9.75 -8.36 -28.76
C LYS A 1048 10.07 -9.82 -29.11
N ALA A 1049 10.91 -10.05 -30.13
CA ALA A 1049 11.32 -11.39 -30.53
C ALA A 1049 12.36 -12.00 -29.58
N ASN A 1050 13.32 -11.21 -29.08
CA ASN A 1050 14.42 -11.70 -28.25
C ASN A 1050 14.11 -11.74 -26.74
N PHE A 1051 13.12 -10.98 -26.27
CA PHE A 1051 12.67 -10.95 -24.88
C PHE A 1051 11.21 -11.42 -24.78
N PRO A 1052 10.94 -12.74 -24.93
CA PRO A 1052 9.59 -13.27 -24.81
C PRO A 1052 9.06 -13.08 -23.39
N ILE A 1053 8.02 -12.27 -23.25
CA ILE A 1053 7.32 -12.07 -21.98
C ILE A 1053 6.37 -13.25 -21.77
N ILE A 1054 6.67 -14.10 -20.79
CA ILE A 1054 5.81 -15.22 -20.40
C ILE A 1054 4.92 -14.74 -19.24
N GLU A 1055 3.61 -14.72 -19.46
CA GLU A 1055 2.65 -14.42 -18.39
C GLU A 1055 2.60 -15.59 -17.39
N SER A 1056 2.82 -15.29 -16.11
CA SER A 1056 2.65 -16.28 -15.04
C SER A 1056 1.15 -16.57 -14.86
N PRO A 1057 0.70 -17.84 -14.92
CA PRO A 1057 -0.73 -18.19 -14.84
C PRO A 1057 -1.40 -17.77 -13.52
N SER A 1058 -0.62 -17.45 -12.48
CA SER A 1058 -1.10 -16.93 -11.20
C SER A 1058 -1.66 -15.50 -11.22
N LYS A 1059 -1.50 -14.72 -12.31
CA LYS A 1059 -1.97 -13.32 -12.38
C LYS A 1059 -3.43 -13.17 -12.84
N GLU A 1060 -3.99 -14.06 -13.65
CA GLU A 1060 -5.39 -13.88 -14.13
C GLU A 1060 -6.44 -14.03 -13.03
N GLN A 1061 -6.21 -14.89 -12.03
CA GLN A 1061 -7.13 -15.06 -10.89
C GLN A 1061 -7.09 -13.86 -9.95
N HIS A 1062 -5.91 -13.34 -9.62
CA HIS A 1062 -5.81 -12.15 -8.76
C HIS A 1062 -6.19 -10.83 -9.47
N VAL A 1063 -6.06 -10.73 -10.80
CA VAL A 1063 -6.44 -9.50 -11.52
C VAL A 1063 -7.97 -9.36 -11.66
N LYS A 1064 -8.75 -10.46 -11.64
CA LYS A 1064 -10.22 -10.39 -11.57
C LYS A 1064 -10.70 -9.93 -10.19
N GLU A 1065 -10.08 -10.41 -9.11
CA GLU A 1065 -10.40 -9.97 -7.74
C GLU A 1065 -9.97 -8.52 -7.47
N VAL A 1066 -8.83 -8.08 -8.01
CA VAL A 1066 -8.31 -6.71 -7.80
C VAL A 1066 -9.00 -5.66 -8.70
N LYS A 1067 -9.53 -6.02 -9.88
CA LYS A 1067 -10.25 -5.06 -10.75
C LYS A 1067 -11.64 -4.70 -10.24
N GLU A 1068 -12.27 -5.52 -9.41
CA GLU A 1068 -13.55 -5.18 -8.74
C GLU A 1068 -13.36 -4.27 -7.52
N GLU A 1069 -12.16 -4.24 -6.91
CA GLU A 1069 -11.82 -3.33 -5.80
C GLU A 1069 -11.38 -1.92 -6.24
N ILE A 1070 -11.15 -1.68 -7.54
CA ILE A 1070 -10.72 -0.37 -8.08
C ILE A 1070 -11.90 0.35 -8.74
N LEU A 1071 -13.01 0.48 -8.00
CA LEU A 1071 -13.96 1.58 -8.19
C LEU A 1071 -13.52 2.72 -7.27
N PRO A 1072 -13.58 4.01 -7.68
CA PRO A 1072 -13.28 5.14 -6.80
C PRO A 1072 -14.45 5.33 -5.82
N GLY A 1073 -14.67 4.34 -4.96
CA GLY A 1073 -15.73 4.26 -4.00
C GLY A 1073 -15.22 4.65 -2.62
N ILE A 1074 -15.50 5.89 -2.23
CA ILE A 1074 -15.56 6.34 -0.84
C ILE A 1074 -14.16 6.41 -0.17
N ARG A 1075 -13.79 7.60 0.34
CA ARG A 1075 -12.73 7.69 1.36
C ARG A 1075 -13.06 6.68 2.45
N ILE A 1076 -12.37 5.54 2.46
CA ILE A 1076 -12.38 4.62 3.58
C ILE A 1076 -11.72 5.44 4.69
N ASP A 1077 -12.57 5.93 5.57
CA ASP A 1077 -12.15 6.46 6.84
C ASP A 1077 -11.38 5.31 7.49
N ASN A 1078 -10.06 5.44 7.64
CA ASN A 1078 -9.20 4.45 8.31
C ASN A 1078 -9.47 4.43 9.83
N SER A 1079 -10.71 4.72 10.24
CA SER A 1079 -11.23 4.56 11.57
C SER A 1079 -11.41 3.06 11.82
N VAL A 1080 -10.38 2.45 12.41
CA VAL A 1080 -10.45 1.11 12.98
C VAL A 1080 -11.46 1.17 14.13
N LEU A 1081 -12.64 0.58 13.94
CA LEU A 1081 -13.60 0.34 15.01
C LEU A 1081 -13.21 -0.94 15.79
N PRO A 1082 -13.62 -1.07 17.06
CA PRO A 1082 -13.62 -2.36 17.77
C PRO A 1082 -14.44 -3.41 17.01
N GLU A 1083 -14.11 -4.69 17.17
CA GLU A 1083 -14.67 -5.86 16.44
C GLU A 1083 -16.21 -6.02 16.45
N SER A 1084 -16.96 -5.15 17.14
CA SER A 1084 -18.43 -5.22 17.26
C SER A 1084 -19.23 -3.98 16.83
N GLY A 1085 -18.57 -2.90 16.42
CA GLY A 1085 -19.25 -1.69 15.93
C GLY A 1085 -19.34 -1.69 14.40
N LYS A 1086 -20.49 -1.32 13.85
CA LYS A 1086 -20.62 -1.03 12.41
C LYS A 1086 -20.92 0.45 12.20
N PHE A 1087 -20.11 1.09 11.37
CA PHE A 1087 -20.50 2.37 10.77
C PHE A 1087 -21.61 2.11 9.75
N ILE A 1088 -22.86 2.37 10.13
CA ILE A 1088 -23.96 2.32 9.18
C ILE A 1088 -24.21 3.73 8.70
N LYS A 1089 -23.83 3.95 7.45
CA LYS A 1089 -24.15 5.19 6.78
C LYS A 1089 -25.57 5.05 6.24
N THR A 1090 -26.55 5.52 7.01
CA THR A 1090 -27.94 5.60 6.55
C THR A 1090 -28.15 6.87 5.76
N ASP A 1091 -29.06 6.80 4.80
CA ASP A 1091 -29.53 7.95 4.06
C ASP A 1091 -30.92 8.31 4.61
N GLU A 1092 -31.03 9.47 5.24
CA GLU A 1092 -32.32 10.00 5.71
C GLU A 1092 -32.81 11.06 4.70
N VAL A 1093 -34.13 11.05 4.45
CA VAL A 1093 -34.83 12.09 3.69
C VAL A 1093 -34.89 13.33 4.59
N ASP A 1094 -34.34 14.46 4.12
CA ASP A 1094 -34.50 15.75 4.80
C ASP A 1094 -36.00 16.14 4.67
N VAL A 1095 -36.75 16.07 5.78
CA VAL A 1095 -38.16 16.49 5.85
C VAL A 1095 -38.25 18.00 6.08
#